data_AF-A0A976LLQ3-F1
#
_entry.id   AF-A0A976LLQ3-F1
#
_cell.length_a   1.000
_cell.length_b   1.000
_cell.length_c   1.000
_cell.angle_alpha   90.00
_cell.angle_beta   90.00
_cell.angle_gamma   90.00
#
_symmetry.space_group_name_H-M   'P 1'
#
loop_
_entity.id
_entity.type
_entity.pdbx_description
1 polymer ?
#
loop_
_entity_poly.entity_id
_entity_poly.type
_entity_poly.pdbx_seq_one_letter_code
_entity_poly.pdbx_strand_id
1 'polypeptide(L)'
;MKKLFFITGIFILTIPFVTNAMVIVPTATITVIANTDLEDGVFSFETKYFADFYNNFTIATSGRTGSNSFDVTAFSGMQYSIIETPPQGYGVKDMHCASNSFDTHMYYDLNKVSIVIGHATSIVCNFNNIKLNQYTPILIIPGVLGSEMFKDQTRLWASVLRMANPLNSDDFMDSLAFAADLKPSDPSVFYGSIIDNPDKLFDYSEGLMSDLNTQGYKQNQYLFTFPYDWRYGVTGTFGNGSTTVDLLQAKIQEIRNITHSDKIDVIAHSTGGLLVKKYVMDNPADHHIDKAIFVGVPNTGAPKAIKTLVQGDNFNIYGLNDQEMKKISRNLPIIYDLFPSQKYFATKGSYYKVVKQNAFGMVSGVEQLDFDQTNDLLIQKGFNSQALINARELHTAAFDDYDLRTAGVDLYSIVGCKADSIASVVEKRITAVFGQEFSLYDAPETKPGDGTVPLESATNLPVDQSKKYYALKSDHGKMLSQNGIRQEIINLATGSGLSVDPEIITQDFAKCDTKEQAMYVYSPVDIEVTDEQGNTLGFAPDGSLQNDIPNAGFYVFGERKFVFLPTDNSQHYNVNLKGTDNGSFTFKTQEIANASGSRSLGQMAVFSDIPVTASTAGTFSFDGGGAVMKLDTAGDGSIDQISPSAILNSYQSQDLVSPTTTLSVAGTEGNLGYFRSDVTINLQAIDPLIPGFESQTSGVLKTKFKLDDQDYGIYDAAVVVQTEGLHTLTYYSIDRAGNEEQPKLFSFTIDKTPPEVTVQFNLSLKDLEFKGVDNLSLAANTAISDNDNMITLTDQAGNATKLILKDKNRKKSMKTELVDIKYNDVSAKLAKNRFDFAWEFDKKGQLKFLSQHAVSKKDFNIRANFANEKTLLAGKDQSGRIFKTVTGLAMLKITTNQGDLGWSVE
;
A
#
# COMPACT_ATOMS: atom_id res chain seq x y z
N MET A 1 -16.11 -49.26 46.33
CA MET A 1 -17.05 -50.08 47.13
C MET A 1 -16.84 -49.75 48.62
N LYS A 2 -17.84 -49.13 49.28
CA LYS A 2 -18.09 -49.02 50.75
C LYS A 2 -17.01 -48.33 51.63
N LYS A 3 -17.28 -47.51 52.66
CA LYS A 3 -18.43 -46.86 53.34
C LYS A 3 -17.75 -45.94 54.38
N LEU A 4 -17.98 -44.63 54.42
CA LEU A 4 -18.85 -43.89 55.37
C LEU A 4 -18.77 -44.34 56.84
N PHE A 5 -18.40 -43.44 57.77
CA PHE A 5 -19.19 -43.16 58.99
C PHE A 5 -18.82 -41.80 59.63
N PHE A 6 -19.88 -41.03 59.90
CA PHE A 6 -19.99 -39.80 60.68
C PHE A 6 -20.19 -40.16 62.15
N ILE A 7 -19.57 -39.45 63.11
CA ILE A 7 -20.13 -39.27 64.46
C ILE A 7 -19.80 -37.85 64.97
N THR A 8 -20.86 -37.08 65.18
CA THR A 8 -20.95 -35.86 65.99
C THR A 8 -21.03 -36.20 67.48
N GLY A 9 -20.34 -35.43 68.33
CA GLY A 9 -20.52 -35.48 69.78
C GLY A 9 -20.19 -34.12 70.42
N ILE A 10 -21.23 -33.40 70.83
CA ILE A 10 -21.17 -32.20 71.68
C ILE A 10 -21.14 -32.65 73.15
N PHE A 11 -20.22 -32.12 73.95
CA PHE A 11 -20.41 -32.01 75.40
C PHE A 11 -19.80 -30.71 75.94
N ILE A 12 -20.60 -30.04 76.77
CA ILE A 12 -20.44 -28.69 77.32
C ILE A 12 -19.62 -28.71 78.62
N LEU A 13 -18.80 -27.67 78.78
CA LEU A 13 -18.20 -27.04 79.96
C LEU A 13 -18.04 -27.86 81.27
N THR A 14 -16.79 -27.99 81.70
CA THR A 14 -16.38 -27.58 83.05
C THR A 14 -15.12 -26.72 82.96
N ILE A 15 -15.17 -25.54 83.58
CA ILE A 15 -14.09 -24.57 83.65
C ILE A 15 -13.21 -24.92 84.87
N PRO A 16 -11.89 -25.07 84.73
CA PRO A 16 -10.97 -24.78 85.81
C PRO A 16 -10.43 -23.35 85.66
N PHE A 17 -10.60 -22.57 86.72
CA PHE A 17 -9.97 -21.27 86.87
C PHE A 17 -8.43 -21.41 86.90
N VAL A 18 -7.82 -20.83 85.86
CA VAL A 18 -6.54 -20.11 85.80
C VAL A 18 -5.31 -20.76 86.46
N THR A 19 -4.45 -21.35 85.63
CA THR A 19 -3.03 -20.98 85.70
C THR A 19 -2.80 -19.90 84.65
N ASN A 20 -2.12 -18.82 85.03
CA ASN A 20 -1.63 -17.83 84.09
C ASN A 20 -0.60 -18.51 83.18
N ALA A 21 -1.05 -19.19 82.13
CA ALA A 21 -0.20 -19.52 81.00
C ALA A 21 0.08 -18.18 80.30
N MET A 22 1.22 -17.60 80.65
CA MET A 22 1.82 -16.50 79.90
C MET A 22 1.92 -16.99 78.45
N VAL A 23 1.03 -16.55 77.56
CA VAL A 23 1.17 -16.79 76.13
C VAL A 23 2.38 -15.97 75.72
N ILE A 24 3.54 -16.61 75.65
CA ILE A 24 4.75 -15.99 75.10
C ILE A 24 4.48 -15.86 73.60
N VAL A 25 4.04 -14.67 73.21
CA VAL A 25 4.02 -14.24 71.83
C VAL A 25 5.48 -14.24 71.35
N PRO A 26 5.85 -15.04 70.33
CA PRO A 26 7.20 -15.00 69.80
C PRO A 26 7.45 -13.60 69.24
N THR A 27 8.59 -13.03 69.58
CA THR A 27 9.04 -11.73 69.10
C THR A 27 10.26 -11.90 68.22
N ALA A 28 10.34 -11.15 67.13
CA ALA A 28 11.54 -10.98 66.33
C ALA A 28 12.08 -9.57 66.56
N THR A 29 13.39 -9.45 66.76
CA THR A 29 14.04 -8.14 66.76
C THR A 29 14.37 -7.77 65.32
N ILE A 30 13.80 -6.66 64.83
CA ILE A 30 14.20 -6.06 63.55
C ILE A 30 15.23 -4.98 63.85
N THR A 31 16.38 -5.05 63.17
CA THR A 31 17.41 -4.01 63.19
C THR A 31 17.48 -3.35 61.83
N VAL A 32 17.20 -2.06 61.79
CA VAL A 32 17.35 -1.22 60.60
C VAL A 32 18.67 -0.48 60.69
N ILE A 33 19.48 -0.58 59.65
CA ILE A 33 20.79 0.04 59.54
C ILE A 33 20.73 1.01 58.36
N ALA A 34 20.98 2.29 58.61
CA ALA A 34 21.18 3.29 57.57
C ALA A 34 22.69 3.48 57.35
N ASN A 35 23.16 3.30 56.13
CA ASN A 35 24.53 3.56 55.72
C ASN A 35 24.58 4.73 54.73
N THR A 36 25.68 5.46 54.67
CA THR A 36 25.90 6.58 53.73
C THR A 36 27.25 6.47 53.03
N ASP A 37 27.39 6.91 51.79
CA ASP A 37 28.65 6.82 51.04
C ASP A 37 29.71 7.89 51.40
N LEU A 38 29.28 9.12 51.71
CA LEU A 38 30.17 10.28 51.83
C LEU A 38 30.14 10.97 53.20
N GLU A 39 28.97 11.41 53.65
CA GLU A 39 28.77 12.24 54.85
C GLU A 39 27.61 11.74 55.70
N ASP A 40 27.71 11.97 57.02
CA ASP A 40 26.67 11.61 57.99
C ASP A 40 25.37 12.40 57.80
N GLY A 41 24.24 11.77 58.10
CA GLY A 41 22.91 12.35 57.93
C GLY A 41 21.86 11.79 58.90
N VAL A 42 20.65 12.36 58.85
CA VAL A 42 19.50 11.91 59.64
C VAL A 42 18.43 11.37 58.70
N PHE A 43 18.17 10.07 58.79
CA PHE A 43 17.30 9.32 57.88
C PHE A 43 15.99 8.99 58.59
N SER A 44 14.87 9.32 57.96
CA SER A 44 13.55 9.09 58.54
C SER A 44 12.99 7.76 58.05
N PHE A 45 12.40 6.99 58.96
CA PHE A 45 11.80 5.70 58.66
C PHE A 45 10.38 5.63 59.18
N GLU A 46 9.53 4.99 58.41
CA GLU A 46 8.16 4.65 58.76
C GLU A 46 8.01 3.13 58.73
N THR A 47 7.38 2.58 59.76
CA THR A 47 7.00 1.16 59.80
C THR A 47 5.50 1.02 59.72
N LYS A 48 5.04 0.09 58.87
CA LYS A 48 3.62 -0.26 58.73
C LYS A 48 3.39 -1.70 59.12
N TYR A 49 2.39 -1.89 59.97
CA TYR A 49 1.82 -3.19 60.31
C TYR A 49 0.33 -3.15 59.98
N PHE A 50 -0.12 -4.04 59.08
CA PHE A 50 -1.53 -4.21 58.65
C PHE A 50 -2.34 -2.90 58.63
N ALA A 51 -2.20 -2.09 57.57
CA ALA A 51 -2.94 -0.85 57.26
C ALA A 51 -3.04 0.28 58.32
N ASP A 52 -2.84 0.05 59.62
CA ASP A 52 -3.33 0.98 60.67
C ASP A 52 -2.35 1.29 61.82
N PHE A 53 -1.20 0.62 61.96
CA PHE A 53 -0.19 0.99 62.97
C PHE A 53 1.07 1.61 62.34
N TYR A 54 1.37 2.84 62.78
CA TYR A 54 2.46 3.68 62.30
C TYR A 54 3.45 3.95 63.45
N ASN A 55 4.67 3.46 63.32
CA ASN A 55 5.79 3.96 64.14
C ASN A 55 6.81 4.62 63.23
N ASN A 56 7.06 5.90 63.49
CA ASN A 56 8.08 6.68 62.82
C ASN A 56 9.31 6.78 63.72
N PHE A 57 10.49 6.63 63.15
CA PHE A 57 11.75 6.84 63.86
C PHE A 57 12.79 7.44 62.93
N THR A 58 13.86 7.98 63.50
CA THR A 58 14.99 8.52 62.74
C THR A 58 16.25 7.78 63.12
N ILE A 59 17.12 7.52 62.14
CA ILE A 59 18.48 7.03 62.35
C ILE A 59 19.44 8.17 62.00
N ALA A 60 20.21 8.64 62.99
CA ALA A 60 21.36 9.50 62.74
C ALA A 60 22.60 8.62 62.51
N THR A 61 23.31 8.83 61.41
CA THR A 61 24.57 8.12 61.15
C THR A 61 25.75 8.84 61.80
N SER A 62 26.75 8.07 62.24
CA SER A 62 28.02 8.58 62.76
C SER A 62 29.15 7.73 62.20
N GLY A 63 30.07 8.34 61.44
CA GLY A 63 31.07 7.58 60.70
C GLY A 63 30.46 6.76 59.57
N ARG A 64 29.40 7.28 58.95
CA ARG A 64 28.66 6.76 57.78
C ARG A 64 27.71 5.59 58.01
N THR A 65 27.47 5.21 59.26
CA THR A 65 26.49 4.17 59.61
C THR A 65 25.73 4.54 60.88
N GLY A 66 24.50 4.09 60.99
CA GLY A 66 23.65 4.22 62.17
C GLY A 66 22.61 3.12 62.17
N SER A 67 22.05 2.78 63.33
CA SER A 67 21.03 1.75 63.41
C SER A 67 19.96 2.04 64.45
N ASN A 68 18.81 1.41 64.27
CA ASN A 68 17.74 1.37 65.26
C ASN A 68 17.15 -0.05 65.27
N SER A 69 16.89 -0.59 66.46
CA SER A 69 16.30 -1.91 66.65
C SER A 69 15.00 -1.82 67.42
N PHE A 70 14.00 -2.57 66.98
CA PHE A 70 12.71 -2.67 67.65
C PHE A 70 12.17 -4.10 67.55
N ASP A 71 11.41 -4.50 68.56
CA ASP A 71 10.80 -5.82 68.60
C ASP A 71 9.43 -5.81 67.93
N VAL A 72 9.18 -6.82 67.11
CA VAL A 72 7.90 -7.06 66.46
C VAL A 72 7.36 -8.44 66.81
N THR A 73 6.05 -8.60 66.67
CA THR A 73 5.42 -9.91 66.86
C THR A 73 5.71 -10.83 65.66
N ALA A 74 6.21 -12.03 65.93
CA ALA A 74 6.69 -13.00 64.94
C ALA A 74 5.84 -14.28 64.96
N PHE A 75 4.74 -14.26 64.20
CA PHE A 75 3.97 -15.47 63.88
C PHE A 75 3.90 -15.63 62.36
N SER A 76 3.82 -16.89 61.91
CA SER A 76 3.76 -17.23 60.49
C SER A 76 2.65 -16.45 59.73
N GLY A 77 3.06 -15.70 58.71
CA GLY A 77 2.17 -14.94 57.81
C GLY A 77 2.02 -13.44 58.13
N MET A 78 2.69 -12.95 59.17
CA MET A 78 2.65 -11.52 59.55
C MET A 78 3.52 -10.67 58.62
N GLN A 79 2.91 -9.62 58.03
CA GLN A 79 3.60 -8.71 57.11
C GLN A 79 3.90 -7.36 57.76
N TYR A 80 5.16 -6.94 57.66
CA TYR A 80 5.64 -5.62 58.06
C TYR A 80 6.18 -4.89 56.83
N SER A 81 6.11 -3.56 56.81
CA SER A 81 6.85 -2.75 55.84
C SER A 81 7.71 -1.73 56.56
N ILE A 82 8.91 -1.51 56.04
CA ILE A 82 9.84 -0.47 56.51
C ILE A 82 10.09 0.43 55.30
N ILE A 83 9.80 1.71 55.43
CA ILE A 83 9.89 2.71 54.38
C ILE A 83 10.88 3.78 54.84
N GLU A 84 11.90 4.09 54.04
CA GLU A 84 12.82 5.19 54.29
C GLU A 84 12.38 6.44 53.53
N THR A 85 12.40 7.59 54.20
CA THR A 85 12.34 8.92 53.59
C THR A 85 13.68 9.60 53.84
N PRO A 86 14.63 9.51 52.88
CA PRO A 86 15.96 10.10 53.03
C PRO A 86 15.87 11.63 53.19
N PRO A 87 16.85 12.27 53.87
CA PRO A 87 16.92 13.72 53.95
C PRO A 87 17.28 14.34 52.59
N GLN A 88 17.03 15.63 52.44
CA GLN A 88 17.34 16.38 51.22
C GLN A 88 18.80 16.17 50.78
N GLY A 89 19.00 15.77 49.52
CA GLY A 89 20.32 15.49 48.95
C GLY A 89 20.81 14.05 49.12
N TYR A 90 19.98 13.13 49.61
CA TYR A 90 20.30 11.71 49.75
C TYR A 90 19.22 10.82 49.13
N GLY A 91 19.61 9.63 48.67
CA GLY A 91 18.69 8.62 48.12
C GLY A 91 19.15 7.21 48.45
N VAL A 92 18.20 6.27 48.54
CA VAL A 92 18.50 4.84 48.80
C VAL A 92 19.08 4.23 47.54
N LYS A 93 20.36 3.88 47.57
CA LYS A 93 21.07 3.21 46.47
C LYS A 93 20.62 1.76 46.32
N ASP A 94 20.61 1.04 47.44
CA ASP A 94 20.16 -0.34 47.52
C ASP A 94 19.77 -0.69 48.95
N MET A 95 19.03 -1.78 49.08
CA MET A 95 18.54 -2.29 50.35
C MET A 95 18.68 -3.79 50.42
N HIS A 96 19.17 -4.29 51.54
CA HIS A 96 19.35 -5.71 51.76
C HIS A 96 18.97 -6.12 53.18
N CYS A 97 18.00 -7.01 53.29
CA CYS A 97 17.59 -7.60 54.55
C CYS A 97 18.01 -9.08 54.62
N ALA A 98 18.44 -9.50 55.81
CA ALA A 98 18.79 -10.87 56.13
C ALA A 98 18.03 -11.32 57.37
N SER A 99 17.56 -12.56 57.37
CA SER A 99 16.87 -13.18 58.51
C SER A 99 17.64 -14.43 58.96
N ASN A 100 17.54 -14.75 60.25
CA ASN A 100 18.04 -16.01 60.79
C ASN A 100 17.08 -17.21 60.58
N SER A 101 15.97 -17.02 59.86
CA SER A 101 15.03 -18.09 59.49
C SER A 101 14.78 -18.13 57.98
N PHE A 102 14.72 -19.35 57.43
CA PHE A 102 14.53 -19.60 55.99
C PHE A 102 13.11 -19.37 55.49
N ASP A 103 12.13 -19.32 56.39
CA ASP A 103 10.71 -19.13 56.07
C ASP A 103 10.25 -17.67 56.19
N THR A 104 11.20 -16.74 56.33
CA THR A 104 10.94 -15.30 56.29
C THR A 104 11.24 -14.77 54.89
N HIS A 105 10.22 -14.18 54.25
CA HIS A 105 10.30 -13.68 52.88
C HIS A 105 10.35 -12.15 52.85
N MET A 106 11.14 -11.60 51.94
CA MET A 106 11.38 -10.16 51.83
C MET A 106 11.15 -9.72 50.39
N TYR A 107 10.42 -8.62 50.22
CA TYR A 107 10.10 -8.02 48.94
C TYR A 107 10.59 -6.58 48.96
N TYR A 108 11.37 -6.20 47.95
CA TYR A 108 12.04 -4.91 47.88
C TYR A 108 11.36 -4.01 46.86
N ASP A 109 11.25 -2.73 47.20
CA ASP A 109 10.77 -1.62 46.38
C ASP A 109 11.75 -0.42 46.58
N LEU A 110 11.53 0.71 45.90
CA LEU A 110 12.47 1.84 45.76
C LEU A 110 13.09 2.30 47.09
N ASN A 111 12.26 2.47 48.12
CA ASN A 111 12.67 2.86 49.47
C ASN A 111 11.99 2.02 50.56
N LYS A 112 11.37 0.89 50.16
CA LYS A 112 10.50 0.09 51.03
C LYS A 112 10.86 -1.38 50.95
N VAL A 113 11.03 -2.02 52.11
CA VAL A 113 11.04 -3.48 52.22
C VAL A 113 9.76 -3.96 52.88
N SER A 114 9.12 -4.94 52.29
CA SER A 114 8.02 -5.71 52.90
C SER A 114 8.54 -7.05 53.39
N ILE A 115 8.31 -7.37 54.66
CA ILE A 115 8.84 -8.57 55.33
C ILE A 115 7.66 -9.41 55.79
N VAL A 116 7.55 -10.64 55.28
CA VAL A 116 6.61 -11.65 55.77
C VAL A 116 7.38 -12.54 56.74
N ILE A 117 7.13 -12.36 58.04
CA ILE A 117 7.87 -13.02 59.12
C ILE A 117 7.34 -14.44 59.32
N GLY A 118 8.26 -15.40 59.29
CA GLY A 118 8.02 -16.80 59.67
C GLY A 118 8.38 -17.03 61.14
N HIS A 119 9.40 -17.87 61.38
CA HIS A 119 9.93 -18.18 62.73
C HIS A 119 11.22 -17.42 63.08
N ALA A 120 11.48 -16.29 62.43
CA ALA A 120 12.67 -15.49 62.70
C ALA A 120 12.69 -14.97 64.14
N THR A 121 13.87 -14.95 64.76
CA THR A 121 14.12 -14.21 66.02
C THR A 121 14.96 -12.96 65.80
N SER A 122 15.63 -12.84 64.64
CA SER A 122 16.41 -11.67 64.27
C SER A 122 16.33 -11.42 62.77
N ILE A 123 16.09 -10.15 62.41
CA ILE A 123 16.07 -9.65 61.04
C ILE A 123 16.91 -8.37 60.99
N VAL A 124 17.84 -8.27 60.05
CA VAL A 124 18.71 -7.10 59.86
C VAL A 124 18.48 -6.55 58.46
N CYS A 125 18.09 -5.28 58.37
CA CYS A 125 17.82 -4.57 57.13
C CYS A 125 18.81 -3.43 56.96
N ASN A 126 19.67 -3.51 55.94
CA ASN A 126 20.59 -2.47 55.55
C ASN A 126 19.97 -1.62 54.46
N PHE A 127 19.91 -0.31 54.69
CA PHE A 127 19.55 0.71 53.73
C PHE A 127 20.81 1.49 53.40
N ASN A 128 21.32 1.30 52.18
CA ASN A 128 22.55 1.96 51.74
C ASN A 128 22.17 3.24 50.99
N ASN A 129 22.41 4.38 51.61
CA ASN A 129 22.14 5.70 51.06
C ASN A 129 23.38 6.27 50.36
N ILE A 130 23.14 7.02 49.29
CA ILE A 130 24.16 7.80 48.60
C ILE A 130 23.81 9.28 48.67
N LYS A 131 24.83 10.12 48.81
CA LYS A 131 24.68 11.56 48.61
C LYS A 131 24.45 11.78 47.13
N LEU A 132 23.29 12.30 46.79
CA LEU A 132 22.93 12.57 45.41
C LEU A 132 23.73 13.79 44.97
N ASN A 133 24.69 13.60 44.06
CA ASN A 133 25.14 14.72 43.23
C ASN A 133 23.89 15.30 42.57
N GLN A 134 23.68 16.62 42.60
CA GLN A 134 22.48 17.27 42.06
C GLN A 134 22.42 17.09 40.53
N TYR A 135 22.01 15.92 40.06
CA TYR A 135 21.65 15.70 38.68
C TYR A 135 20.27 16.31 38.44
N THR A 136 20.10 17.02 37.34
CA THR A 136 18.76 17.34 36.84
C THR A 136 18.12 16.04 36.38
N PRO A 137 16.96 15.61 36.89
CA PRO A 137 16.34 14.35 36.48
C PRO A 137 16.06 14.34 34.98
N ILE A 138 16.32 13.21 34.32
CA ILE A 138 16.07 13.02 32.89
C ILE A 138 14.78 12.21 32.71
N LEU A 139 13.90 12.69 31.85
CA LEU A 139 12.70 11.99 31.40
C LEU A 139 12.82 11.64 29.91
N ILE A 140 12.72 10.35 29.58
CA ILE A 140 12.67 9.87 28.19
C ILE A 140 11.21 9.71 27.77
N ILE A 141 10.84 10.35 26.67
CA ILE A 141 9.49 10.35 26.10
C ILE A 141 9.54 9.69 24.70
N PRO A 142 8.90 8.52 24.53
CA PRO A 142 8.90 7.81 23.26
C PRO A 142 7.96 8.43 22.22
N GLY A 143 8.17 8.02 20.97
CA GLY A 143 7.25 8.31 19.86
C GLY A 143 6.13 7.29 19.72
N VAL A 144 5.41 7.39 18.61
CA VAL A 144 4.44 6.39 18.14
C VAL A 144 5.08 5.01 18.12
N LEU A 145 4.34 3.99 18.55
CA LEU A 145 4.83 2.62 18.71
C LEU A 145 5.98 2.45 19.72
N GLY A 146 6.42 3.47 20.47
CA GLY A 146 7.57 3.36 21.37
C GLY A 146 7.26 2.81 22.77
N SER A 147 6.03 2.38 23.05
CA SER A 147 5.64 1.71 24.31
C SER A 147 4.96 0.37 24.02
N GLU A 148 5.20 -0.63 24.85
CA GLU A 148 4.56 -1.94 24.76
C GLU A 148 3.03 -1.83 24.93
N MET A 149 2.26 -2.68 24.26
CA MET A 149 0.80 -2.75 24.40
C MET A 149 0.37 -4.18 24.72
N PHE A 150 -0.59 -4.30 25.64
CA PHE A 150 -1.08 -5.57 26.15
C PHE A 150 -2.60 -5.61 26.15
N LYS A 151 -3.12 -6.84 26.07
CA LYS A 151 -4.49 -7.18 26.41
C LYS A 151 -4.45 -8.37 27.34
N ASP A 152 -5.01 -8.21 28.53
CA ASP A 152 -4.86 -9.15 29.64
C ASP A 152 -3.37 -9.46 29.89
N GLN A 153 -2.93 -10.71 29.71
CA GLN A 153 -1.52 -11.13 29.82
C GLN A 153 -0.82 -11.25 28.45
N THR A 154 -1.54 -10.97 27.36
CA THR A 154 -1.02 -11.13 25.99
C THR A 154 -0.39 -9.83 25.52
N ARG A 155 0.88 -9.88 25.13
CA ARG A 155 1.55 -8.79 24.43
C ARG A 155 0.99 -8.68 23.02
N LEU A 156 0.41 -7.52 22.70
CA LEU A 156 -0.03 -7.15 21.35
C LEU A 156 1.10 -6.42 20.61
N TRP A 157 1.94 -5.69 21.33
CA TRP A 157 3.06 -4.93 20.78
C TRP A 157 4.16 -4.74 21.84
N ALA A 158 5.46 -4.79 21.54
CA ALA A 158 6.10 -5.25 20.30
C ALA A 158 6.52 -6.73 20.45
N SER A 159 5.91 -7.61 19.67
CA SER A 159 6.21 -9.05 19.65
C SER A 159 6.84 -9.45 18.32
N VAL A 160 8.10 -9.05 18.10
CA VAL A 160 8.80 -9.17 16.80
C VAL A 160 8.86 -10.62 16.32
N LEU A 161 9.19 -11.57 17.19
CA LEU A 161 9.21 -13.00 16.82
C LEU A 161 7.84 -13.56 16.41
N ARG A 162 6.75 -12.97 16.92
CA ARG A 162 5.39 -13.39 16.56
C ARG A 162 5.00 -12.87 15.18
N MET A 163 5.41 -11.64 14.86
CA MET A 163 5.16 -10.97 13.58
C MET A 163 5.98 -11.60 12.45
N ALA A 164 7.27 -11.90 12.71
CA ALA A 164 8.15 -12.55 11.74
C ALA A 164 7.81 -14.02 11.41
N ASN A 165 6.69 -14.55 11.93
CA ASN A 165 6.27 -15.90 11.61
C ASN A 165 5.35 -15.88 10.37
N PRO A 166 5.80 -16.43 9.22
CA PRO A 166 5.03 -16.39 7.97
C PRO A 166 3.69 -17.15 8.02
N LEU A 167 3.49 -18.01 9.03
CA LEU A 167 2.24 -18.74 9.22
C LEU A 167 1.20 -17.98 10.05
N ASN A 168 1.58 -16.83 10.62
CA ASN A 168 0.70 -15.98 11.40
C ASN A 168 0.30 -14.75 10.57
N SER A 169 -0.98 -14.41 10.59
CA SER A 169 -1.39 -13.04 10.32
C SER A 169 -1.10 -12.19 11.56
N ASP A 170 -0.79 -10.91 11.36
CA ASP A 170 -0.67 -9.95 12.46
C ASP A 170 -2.05 -9.55 13.04
N ASP A 171 -3.14 -10.24 12.68
CA ASP A 171 -4.52 -9.98 13.15
C ASP A 171 -4.68 -10.04 14.68
N PHE A 172 -3.69 -10.56 15.41
CA PHE A 172 -3.68 -10.45 16.87
C PHE A 172 -3.57 -8.99 17.35
N MET A 173 -3.08 -8.09 16.49
CA MET A 173 -3.00 -6.65 16.72
C MET A 173 -4.34 -5.94 16.51
N ASP A 174 -5.40 -6.60 16.01
CA ASP A 174 -6.72 -6.00 15.75
C ASP A 174 -7.29 -5.20 16.92
N SER A 175 -7.02 -5.66 18.14
CA SER A 175 -7.50 -4.99 19.37
C SER A 175 -6.87 -3.59 19.58
N LEU A 176 -5.77 -3.28 18.88
CA LEU A 176 -5.15 -1.94 18.89
C LEU A 176 -5.97 -0.91 18.10
N ALA A 177 -6.88 -1.33 17.23
CA ALA A 177 -7.66 -0.43 16.39
C ALA A 177 -8.59 0.49 17.19
N PHE A 178 -8.93 1.63 16.59
CA PHE A 178 -9.95 2.55 17.07
C PHE A 178 -11.20 2.50 16.19
N ALA A 179 -12.36 2.74 16.79
CA ALA A 179 -13.63 2.90 16.09
C ALA A 179 -13.74 4.29 15.44
N ALA A 180 -14.75 4.50 14.61
CA ALA A 180 -14.95 5.77 13.89
C ALA A 180 -15.22 6.97 14.81
N ASP A 181 -15.63 6.74 16.06
CA ASP A 181 -15.79 7.78 17.08
C ASP A 181 -14.50 8.10 17.86
N LEU A 182 -13.35 7.62 17.37
CA LEU A 182 -12.02 7.82 17.94
C LEU A 182 -11.84 7.24 19.34
N LYS A 183 -12.59 6.19 19.67
CA LYS A 183 -12.39 5.40 20.89
C LYS A 183 -11.74 4.06 20.57
N PRO A 184 -11.01 3.47 21.52
CA PRO A 184 -10.48 2.12 21.36
C PRO A 184 -11.61 1.13 21.02
N SER A 185 -11.38 0.31 19.99
CA SER A 185 -12.28 -0.81 19.68
C SER A 185 -12.29 -1.83 20.82
N ASP A 186 -11.16 -1.95 21.54
CA ASP A 186 -11.05 -2.73 22.77
C ASP A 186 -10.53 -1.85 23.93
N PRO A 187 -11.39 -1.52 24.92
CA PRO A 187 -11.00 -0.69 26.05
C PRO A 187 -10.17 -1.44 27.09
N SER A 188 -9.99 -2.77 26.99
CA SER A 188 -9.13 -3.52 27.91
C SER A 188 -7.65 -3.47 27.54
N VAL A 189 -7.31 -2.88 26.38
CA VAL A 189 -5.92 -2.68 25.97
C VAL A 189 -5.27 -1.60 26.81
N PHE A 190 -4.09 -1.90 27.35
CA PHE A 190 -3.28 -0.99 28.16
C PHE A 190 -1.82 -1.01 27.70
N TYR A 191 -1.07 0.04 28.05
CA TYR A 191 0.35 0.16 27.73
C TYR A 191 1.24 -0.42 28.85
N GLY A 192 2.42 -0.91 28.48
CA GLY A 192 3.46 -1.41 29.38
C GLY A 192 4.62 -0.43 29.52
N SER A 193 5.85 -0.96 29.48
CA SER A 193 7.07 -0.15 29.53
C SER A 193 7.36 0.53 28.19
N ILE A 194 8.32 1.46 28.19
CA ILE A 194 8.98 1.89 26.95
C ILE A 194 9.63 0.65 26.31
N ILE A 195 9.68 0.60 24.99
CA ILE A 195 10.33 -0.52 24.29
C ILE A 195 11.83 -0.45 24.51
N ASP A 196 12.42 -1.50 25.08
CA ASP A 196 13.87 -1.61 25.18
C ASP A 196 14.45 -2.23 23.90
N ASN A 197 14.76 -3.53 23.93
CA ASN A 197 15.25 -4.30 22.79
C ASN A 197 14.44 -5.60 22.64
N PRO A 198 13.16 -5.52 22.24
CA PRO A 198 12.27 -6.68 22.14
C PRO A 198 12.91 -7.78 21.31
N ASP A 199 12.97 -8.97 21.90
CA ASP A 199 13.55 -10.18 21.30
C ASP A 199 15.01 -10.05 20.84
N LYS A 200 15.73 -8.98 21.23
CA LYS A 200 17.07 -8.59 20.75
C LYS A 200 17.17 -8.29 19.26
N LEU A 201 16.04 -7.97 18.63
CA LEU A 201 15.95 -7.73 17.19
C LEU A 201 15.76 -6.26 16.83
N PHE A 202 15.43 -5.41 17.81
CA PHE A 202 15.12 -4.00 17.59
C PHE A 202 15.43 -3.18 18.85
N ASP A 203 16.65 -2.62 18.96
CA ASP A 203 17.01 -1.74 20.07
C ASP A 203 16.40 -0.34 19.86
N TYR A 204 15.33 -0.05 20.60
CA TYR A 204 14.68 1.25 20.62
C TYR A 204 15.28 2.17 21.69
N SER A 205 15.40 1.71 22.94
CA SER A 205 15.98 2.52 24.04
C SER A 205 16.96 1.80 24.98
N GLU A 206 17.21 0.50 24.82
CA GLU A 206 18.09 -0.28 25.71
C GLU A 206 19.49 0.33 25.78
N GLY A 207 20.09 0.61 24.63
CA GLY A 207 21.40 1.23 24.54
C GLY A 207 21.46 2.59 25.27
N LEU A 208 20.47 3.46 25.05
CA LEU A 208 20.42 4.79 25.67
C LEU A 208 20.30 4.71 27.20
N MET A 209 19.40 3.85 27.68
CA MET A 209 19.19 3.61 29.10
C MET A 209 20.46 3.07 29.76
N SER A 210 21.16 2.15 29.10
CA SER A 210 22.44 1.59 29.58
C SER A 210 23.54 2.65 29.69
N ASP A 211 23.68 3.51 28.68
CA ASP A 211 24.70 4.57 28.68
C ASP A 211 24.39 5.62 29.75
N LEU A 212 23.14 6.06 29.92
CA LEU A 212 22.72 6.95 31.01
C LEU A 212 22.97 6.34 32.39
N ASN A 213 22.64 5.06 32.56
CA ASN A 213 22.92 4.33 33.80
C ASN A 213 24.43 4.27 34.12
N THR A 214 25.27 4.20 33.09
CA THR A 214 26.74 4.26 33.22
C THR A 214 27.23 5.66 33.59
N GLN A 215 26.54 6.71 33.13
CA GLN A 215 26.79 8.11 33.56
C GLN A 215 26.27 8.41 34.98
N GLY A 216 25.66 7.44 35.67
CA GLY A 216 25.17 7.58 37.04
C GLY A 216 23.67 7.88 37.15
N TYR A 217 22.95 8.05 36.04
CA TYR A 217 21.51 8.27 36.02
C TYR A 217 20.77 6.94 36.25
N LYS A 218 20.40 6.66 37.51
CA LYS A 218 19.71 5.43 37.89
C LYS A 218 18.21 5.54 37.67
N GLN A 219 17.62 4.47 37.13
CA GLN A 219 16.18 4.40 36.86
C GLN A 219 15.38 4.59 38.16
N ASN A 220 14.29 5.36 38.07
CA ASN A 220 13.42 5.75 39.20
C ASN A 220 14.11 6.60 40.29
N GLN A 221 15.33 7.07 40.06
CA GLN A 221 16.01 8.05 40.92
C GLN A 221 16.22 9.36 40.17
N TYR A 222 17.00 9.33 39.09
CA TYR A 222 17.26 10.49 38.22
C TYR A 222 17.05 10.18 36.74
N LEU A 223 16.72 8.93 36.41
CA LEU A 223 16.32 8.52 35.08
C LEU A 223 14.89 8.00 35.11
N PHE A 224 14.03 8.60 34.33
CA PHE A 224 12.62 8.26 34.25
C PHE A 224 12.21 8.07 32.79
N THR A 225 11.18 7.28 32.58
CA THR A 225 10.56 7.07 31.28
C THR A 225 9.09 7.45 31.36
N PHE A 226 8.52 7.87 30.24
CA PHE A 226 7.09 8.14 30.09
C PHE A 226 6.49 7.25 29.01
N PRO A 227 6.34 5.94 29.25
CA PRO A 227 5.51 5.14 28.37
C PRO A 227 4.05 5.61 28.47
N TYR A 228 3.36 5.62 27.34
CA TYR A 228 1.96 6.03 27.25
C TYR A 228 1.25 5.21 26.19
N ASP A 229 -0.09 5.24 26.23
CA ASP A 229 -0.91 4.69 25.16
C ASP A 229 -0.79 5.56 23.90
N TRP A 230 0.20 5.24 23.08
CA TRP A 230 0.51 5.99 21.87
C TRP A 230 -0.64 6.04 20.87
N ARG A 231 -1.66 5.17 20.97
CA ARG A 231 -2.82 5.20 20.08
C ARG A 231 -3.55 6.54 20.12
N TYR A 232 -3.62 7.16 21.31
CA TYR A 232 -4.27 8.45 21.51
C TYR A 232 -3.46 9.65 21.00
N GLY A 233 -2.13 9.51 20.85
CA GLY A 233 -1.29 10.62 20.40
C GLY A 233 -1.36 11.86 21.30
N VAL A 234 -1.26 13.03 20.68
CA VAL A 234 -1.33 14.34 21.32
C VAL A 234 -2.79 14.82 21.42
N THR A 235 -3.62 14.52 20.42
CA THR A 235 -5.00 15.03 20.32
C THR A 235 -6.08 14.13 20.91
N GLY A 236 -5.78 12.86 21.16
CA GLY A 236 -6.74 11.90 21.69
C GLY A 236 -7.12 12.19 23.15
N THR A 237 -8.34 11.77 23.51
CA THR A 237 -8.90 11.94 24.85
C THR A 237 -9.29 10.57 25.43
N PHE A 238 -8.86 10.30 26.66
CA PHE A 238 -9.19 9.09 27.40
C PHE A 238 -10.65 9.10 27.88
N GLY A 239 -11.20 7.93 28.25
CA GLY A 239 -12.60 7.80 28.66
C GLY A 239 -13.00 8.59 29.91
N ASN A 240 -12.04 9.03 30.71
CA ASN A 240 -12.22 9.91 31.89
C ASN A 240 -12.11 11.41 31.54
N GLY A 241 -11.86 11.77 30.27
CA GLY A 241 -11.70 13.14 29.81
C GLY A 241 -10.27 13.69 29.86
N SER A 242 -9.29 12.95 30.41
CA SER A 242 -7.88 13.39 30.38
C SER A 242 -7.27 13.18 29.00
N THR A 243 -6.12 13.80 28.76
CA THR A 243 -5.30 13.69 27.55
C THR A 243 -3.91 13.15 27.89
N THR A 244 -3.12 12.80 26.88
CA THR A 244 -1.71 12.41 27.08
C THR A 244 -0.87 13.56 27.66
N VAL A 245 -1.25 14.82 27.36
CA VAL A 245 -0.60 16.02 27.92
C VAL A 245 -0.82 16.09 29.44
N ASP A 246 -2.03 15.80 29.91
CA ASP A 246 -2.34 15.77 31.36
C ASP A 246 -1.54 14.67 32.07
N LEU A 247 -1.38 13.50 31.42
CA LEU A 247 -0.57 12.41 31.97
C LEU A 247 0.91 12.79 32.03
N LEU A 248 1.43 13.52 31.04
CA LEU A 248 2.80 14.03 31.06
C LEU A 248 3.00 15.03 32.20
N GLN A 249 2.05 15.96 32.40
CA GLN A 249 2.07 16.88 33.53
C GLN A 249 2.13 16.13 34.87
N ALA A 250 1.27 15.12 35.04
CA ALA A 250 1.24 14.29 36.24
C ALA A 250 2.59 13.57 36.45
N LYS A 251 3.20 13.05 35.37
CA LYS A 251 4.51 12.38 35.46
C LYS A 251 5.62 13.35 35.87
N ILE A 252 5.64 14.55 35.31
CA ILE A 252 6.64 15.57 35.68
C ILE A 252 6.48 15.95 37.15
N GLN A 253 5.25 16.13 37.62
CA GLN A 253 4.99 16.40 39.03
C GLN A 253 5.41 15.23 39.94
N GLU A 254 5.16 13.98 39.53
CA GLU A 254 5.63 12.79 40.23
C GLU A 254 7.16 12.79 40.37
N ILE A 255 7.88 13.05 39.28
CA ILE A 255 9.36 13.10 39.28
C ILE A 255 9.84 14.19 40.24
N ARG A 256 9.30 15.41 40.15
CA ARG A 256 9.66 16.50 41.07
C ARG A 256 9.40 16.16 42.52
N ASN A 257 8.33 15.43 42.82
CA ASN A 257 8.04 14.98 44.18
C ASN A 257 9.05 13.93 44.67
N ILE A 258 9.49 13.02 43.80
CA ILE A 258 10.48 11.98 44.11
C ILE A 258 11.89 12.57 44.29
N THR A 259 12.29 13.46 43.39
CA THR A 259 13.67 13.96 43.33
C THR A 259 13.88 15.27 44.09
N HIS A 260 12.79 15.97 44.42
CA HIS A 260 12.79 17.33 44.93
C HIS A 260 13.50 18.34 44.03
N SER A 261 13.70 18.00 42.75
CA SER A 261 14.23 18.92 41.74
C SER A 261 13.14 19.87 41.28
N ASP A 262 13.46 21.15 41.10
CA ASP A 262 12.50 22.12 40.59
C ASP A 262 12.19 21.91 39.10
N LYS A 263 13.20 21.50 38.33
CA LYS A 263 13.09 21.22 36.90
C LYS A 263 13.63 19.85 36.54
N ILE A 264 13.27 19.39 35.34
CA ILE A 264 13.77 18.17 34.71
C ILE A 264 14.31 18.45 33.30
N ASP A 265 15.13 17.54 32.79
CA ASP A 265 15.55 17.48 31.40
C ASP A 265 14.73 16.43 30.65
N VAL A 266 14.43 16.68 29.39
CA VAL A 266 13.61 15.78 28.57
C VAL A 266 14.37 15.34 27.32
N ILE A 267 14.34 14.04 27.04
CA ILE A 267 14.76 13.47 25.76
C ILE A 267 13.48 12.96 25.08
N ALA A 268 13.09 13.59 23.97
CA ALA A 268 11.84 13.29 23.30
C ALA A 268 12.08 12.83 21.87
N HIS A 269 11.54 11.65 21.54
CA HIS A 269 11.69 11.03 20.23
C HIS A 269 10.40 11.15 19.41
N SER A 270 10.53 11.49 18.12
CA SER A 270 9.42 11.48 17.15
C SER A 270 8.20 12.25 17.68
N THR A 271 6.99 11.66 17.70
CA THR A 271 5.77 12.30 18.23
C THR A 271 5.86 12.73 19.71
N GLY A 272 6.76 12.14 20.49
CA GLY A 272 7.04 12.57 21.86
C GLY A 272 7.49 14.03 21.93
N GLY A 273 8.17 14.53 20.89
CA GLY A 273 8.54 15.95 20.80
C GLY A 273 7.33 16.87 20.59
N LEU A 274 6.34 16.43 19.79
CA LEU A 274 5.09 17.18 19.62
C LEU A 274 4.30 17.23 20.94
N LEU A 275 4.29 16.13 21.70
CA LEU A 275 3.68 16.07 23.03
C LEU A 275 4.33 17.07 23.99
N VAL A 276 5.67 17.10 24.06
CA VAL A 276 6.41 18.07 24.89
C VAL A 276 6.10 19.50 24.46
N LYS A 277 6.07 19.75 23.15
CA LYS A 277 5.76 21.07 22.60
C LYS A 277 4.37 21.53 23.04
N LYS A 278 3.36 20.65 22.96
CA LYS A 278 2.00 20.93 23.40
C LYS A 278 1.92 21.19 24.90
N TYR A 279 2.58 20.36 25.70
CA TYR A 279 2.63 20.50 27.16
C TYR A 279 3.21 21.85 27.60
N VAL A 280 4.35 22.27 27.01
CA VAL A 280 4.98 23.55 27.36
C VAL A 280 4.12 24.72 26.87
N MET A 281 3.50 24.62 25.70
CA MET A 281 2.59 25.65 25.19
C MET A 281 1.35 25.82 26.08
N ASP A 282 0.83 24.74 26.65
CA ASP A 282 -0.31 24.78 27.58
C ASP A 282 0.08 25.25 28.99
N ASN A 283 1.36 25.12 29.36
CA ASN A 283 1.90 25.43 30.69
C ASN A 283 3.14 26.36 30.63
N PRO A 284 3.08 27.53 29.97
CA PRO A 284 4.27 28.31 29.62
C PRO A 284 5.06 28.86 30.81
N ALA A 285 4.48 28.92 32.01
CA ALA A 285 5.12 29.41 33.23
C ALA A 285 5.37 28.33 34.30
N ASP A 286 4.82 27.11 34.13
CA ASP A 286 4.80 26.07 35.17
C ASP A 286 5.13 24.67 34.60
N HIS A 287 5.76 24.62 33.43
CA HIS A 287 6.08 23.36 32.76
C HIS A 287 7.21 22.57 33.44
N HIS A 288 8.10 23.22 34.20
CA HIS A 288 9.23 22.60 34.92
C HIS A 288 10.23 21.80 34.05
N ILE A 289 10.39 22.17 32.79
CA ILE A 289 11.39 21.60 31.89
C ILE A 289 12.56 22.59 31.78
N ASP A 290 13.78 22.17 32.10
CA ASP A 290 14.98 22.99 31.92
C ASP A 290 15.54 22.82 30.51
N LYS A 291 15.80 21.58 30.09
CA LYS A 291 16.33 21.24 28.77
C LYS A 291 15.42 20.27 28.03
N ALA A 292 15.35 20.41 26.70
CA ALA A 292 14.69 19.45 25.82
C ALA A 292 15.61 19.06 24.66
N ILE A 293 15.82 17.75 24.45
CA ILE A 293 16.55 17.18 23.33
C ILE A 293 15.54 16.48 22.43
N PHE A 294 15.24 17.09 21.29
CA PHE A 294 14.31 16.55 20.30
C PHE A 294 15.08 15.67 19.30
N VAL A 295 14.64 14.43 19.12
CA VAL A 295 15.28 13.45 18.25
C VAL A 295 14.27 13.02 17.18
N GLY A 296 14.54 13.32 15.91
CA GLY A 296 13.68 12.90 14.78
C GLY A 296 12.24 13.43 14.84
N VAL A 297 12.01 14.62 15.39
CA VAL A 297 10.65 15.12 15.65
C VAL A 297 10.00 15.64 14.35
N PRO A 298 8.81 15.14 13.94
CA PRO A 298 8.07 15.63 12.78
C PRO A 298 7.32 16.92 13.09
N ASN A 299 8.05 18.03 13.29
CA ASN A 299 7.49 19.29 13.80
C ASN A 299 6.29 19.84 13.01
N THR A 300 6.20 19.52 11.71
CA THR A 300 5.08 19.93 10.83
C THR A 300 4.44 18.73 10.12
N GLY A 301 4.56 17.54 10.71
CA GLY A 301 4.01 16.29 10.18
C GLY A 301 4.96 15.51 9.25
N ALA A 302 4.56 14.33 8.81
CA ALA A 302 5.31 13.43 7.94
C ALA A 302 4.35 12.81 6.90
N PRO A 303 4.55 13.05 5.58
CA PRO A 303 3.69 12.48 4.53
C PRO A 303 3.58 10.95 4.54
N LYS A 304 4.53 10.24 5.17
CA LYS A 304 4.46 8.79 5.38
C LYS A 304 3.20 8.37 6.14
N ALA A 305 2.65 9.20 7.03
CA ALA A 305 1.37 8.93 7.70
C ALA A 305 0.19 8.76 6.72
N ILE A 306 0.21 9.51 5.60
CA ILE A 306 -0.77 9.34 4.53
C ILE A 306 -0.56 8.00 3.81
N LYS A 307 0.69 7.61 3.52
CA LYS A 307 1.02 6.29 2.95
C LYS A 307 0.46 5.17 3.83
N THR A 308 0.63 5.25 5.15
CA THR A 308 0.11 4.24 6.09
C THR A 308 -1.39 4.04 5.92
N LEU A 309 -2.18 5.11 5.73
CA LEU A 309 -3.62 4.98 5.51
C LEU A 309 -4.00 4.42 4.13
N VAL A 310 -3.29 4.81 3.07
CA VAL A 310 -3.66 4.43 1.69
C VAL A 310 -3.11 3.07 1.26
N GLN A 311 -1.94 2.66 1.77
CA GLN A 311 -1.23 1.44 1.36
C GLN A 311 -0.82 0.53 2.52
N GLY A 312 -0.67 1.08 3.73
CA GLY A 312 0.03 0.40 4.82
C GLY A 312 1.51 0.74 4.84
N ASP A 313 2.17 0.41 5.94
CA ASP A 313 3.62 0.58 6.14
C ASP A 313 4.06 -0.28 7.33
N ASN A 314 5.19 -0.98 7.23
CA ASN A 314 5.78 -1.71 8.36
C ASN A 314 6.74 -0.88 9.21
N PHE A 315 6.94 0.40 8.91
CA PHE A 315 7.82 1.31 9.64
C PHE A 315 9.27 0.80 9.75
N ASN A 316 9.74 0.01 8.78
CA ASN A 316 11.02 -0.71 8.81
C ASN A 316 11.17 -1.68 10.00
N ILE A 317 10.06 -2.20 10.50
CA ILE A 317 10.02 -3.17 11.60
C ILE A 317 9.90 -4.56 10.98
N TYR A 318 10.93 -5.37 11.18
CA TYR A 318 11.01 -6.73 10.66
C TYR A 318 9.81 -7.57 11.09
N GLY A 319 9.19 -8.26 10.13
CA GLY A 319 8.01 -9.10 10.33
C GLY A 319 6.67 -8.35 10.43
N LEU A 320 6.64 -7.04 10.65
CA LEU A 320 5.38 -6.28 10.76
C LEU A 320 4.68 -6.19 9.39
N ASN A 321 3.40 -6.53 9.34
CA ASN A 321 2.61 -6.55 8.12
C ASN A 321 2.01 -5.17 7.78
N ASP A 322 2.33 -4.64 6.59
CA ASP A 322 1.79 -3.37 6.07
C ASP A 322 0.25 -3.33 6.06
N GLN A 323 -0.42 -4.41 5.67
CA GLN A 323 -1.89 -4.45 5.59
C GLN A 323 -2.54 -4.46 6.98
N GLU A 324 -1.86 -5.05 7.97
CA GLU A 324 -2.29 -4.95 9.36
C GLU A 324 -2.22 -3.49 9.84
N MET A 325 -1.08 -2.83 9.60
CA MET A 325 -0.91 -1.41 9.93
C MET A 325 -1.91 -0.52 9.21
N LYS A 326 -2.24 -0.81 7.95
CA LYS A 326 -3.29 -0.13 7.19
C LYS A 326 -4.67 -0.27 7.85
N LYS A 327 -4.99 -1.47 8.35
CA LYS A 327 -6.25 -1.77 9.04
C LYS A 327 -6.35 -1.01 10.36
N ILE A 328 -5.35 -1.12 11.24
CA ILE A 328 -5.42 -0.53 12.58
C ILE A 328 -5.30 1.00 12.55
N SER A 329 -4.49 1.57 11.65
CA SER A 329 -4.22 3.02 11.59
C SER A 329 -5.42 3.88 11.21
N ARG A 330 -6.46 3.28 10.60
CA ARG A 330 -7.58 3.99 9.97
C ARG A 330 -8.23 5.06 10.86
N ASN A 331 -8.35 4.82 12.17
CA ASN A 331 -8.95 5.77 13.11
C ASN A 331 -8.04 6.10 14.29
N LEU A 332 -6.73 5.80 14.22
CA LEU A 332 -5.81 6.11 15.33
C LEU A 332 -5.49 7.61 15.35
N PRO A 333 -5.86 8.37 16.42
CA PRO A 333 -5.55 9.80 16.52
C PRO A 333 -4.08 10.14 16.21
N ILE A 334 -3.12 9.38 16.74
CA ILE A 334 -1.68 9.65 16.55
C ILE A 334 -1.22 9.63 15.09
N ILE A 335 -1.90 8.89 14.21
CA ILE A 335 -1.56 8.86 12.78
C ILE A 335 -1.98 10.17 12.12
N TYR A 336 -3.10 10.76 12.55
CA TYR A 336 -3.56 12.05 12.05
C TYR A 336 -2.75 13.20 12.65
N ASP A 337 -2.29 13.10 13.89
CA ASP A 337 -1.34 14.06 14.51
C ASP A 337 -0.03 14.19 13.73
N LEU A 338 0.27 13.24 12.84
CA LEU A 338 1.44 13.23 11.98
C LEU A 338 1.16 13.77 10.57
N PHE A 339 -0.04 14.27 10.28
CA PHE A 339 -0.34 14.75 8.93
C PHE A 339 0.40 16.05 8.61
N PRO A 340 0.87 16.23 7.36
CA PRO A 340 1.55 17.46 6.97
C PRO A 340 0.70 18.69 7.27
N SER A 341 1.26 19.66 7.98
CA SER A 341 0.54 20.88 8.36
C SER A 341 0.52 21.93 7.24
N GLN A 342 -0.22 23.03 7.46
CA GLN A 342 -0.18 24.19 6.58
C GLN A 342 1.25 24.77 6.47
N LYS A 343 2.04 24.68 7.56
CA LYS A 343 3.43 25.11 7.57
C LYS A 343 4.30 24.21 6.70
N TYR A 344 4.10 22.90 6.75
CA TYR A 344 4.78 21.98 5.84
C TYR A 344 4.50 22.32 4.38
N PHE A 345 3.22 22.53 4.03
CA PHE A 345 2.84 22.97 2.69
C PHE A 345 3.50 24.30 2.28
N ALA A 346 3.57 25.27 3.19
CA ALA A 346 4.23 26.55 2.92
C ALA A 346 5.75 26.40 2.68
N THR A 347 6.41 25.45 3.35
CA THR A 347 7.85 25.20 3.20
C THR A 347 8.18 24.33 1.97
N LYS A 348 7.43 23.25 1.74
CA LYS A 348 7.73 22.22 0.72
C LYS A 348 6.89 22.36 -0.55
N GLY A 349 5.67 22.89 -0.45
CA GLY A 349 4.63 22.84 -1.47
C GLY A 349 3.69 21.64 -1.31
N SER A 350 2.98 21.30 -2.39
CA SER A 350 2.07 20.15 -2.45
C SER A 350 2.74 18.88 -1.92
N TYR A 351 2.00 18.14 -1.09
CA TYR A 351 2.38 16.82 -0.56
C TYR A 351 1.43 15.70 -1.01
N TYR A 352 0.53 16.03 -1.94
CA TYR A 352 -0.38 15.08 -2.57
C TYR A 352 -0.64 15.48 -4.02
N LYS A 353 -0.24 14.61 -4.96
CA LYS A 353 -0.40 14.82 -6.40
C LYS A 353 -1.43 13.85 -6.94
N VAL A 354 -2.38 14.33 -7.74
CA VAL A 354 -3.39 13.51 -8.41
C VAL A 354 -3.21 13.58 -9.93
N VAL A 355 -3.08 12.43 -10.56
CA VAL A 355 -3.08 12.26 -12.01
C VAL A 355 -4.42 11.66 -12.41
N LYS A 356 -5.25 12.41 -13.12
CA LYS A 356 -6.59 11.97 -13.55
C LYS A 356 -6.49 11.29 -14.91
N GLN A 357 -6.95 10.05 -14.99
CA GLN A 357 -6.98 9.22 -16.20
C GLN A 357 -8.40 8.73 -16.46
N ASN A 358 -8.77 8.56 -17.72
CA ASN A 358 -10.00 7.84 -18.08
C ASN A 358 -9.72 6.34 -18.30
N ALA A 359 -10.77 5.59 -18.61
CA ALA A 359 -10.73 4.14 -18.81
C ALA A 359 -9.85 3.70 -19.98
N PHE A 360 -9.45 4.64 -20.83
CA PHE A 360 -8.62 4.41 -22.01
C PHE A 360 -7.17 4.86 -21.77
N GLY A 361 -6.78 5.16 -20.52
CA GLY A 361 -5.42 5.58 -20.15
C GLY A 361 -5.11 7.04 -20.50
N MET A 362 -6.07 7.78 -21.06
CA MET A 362 -5.87 9.18 -21.42
C MET A 362 -5.87 10.04 -20.16
N VAL A 363 -4.77 10.75 -19.91
CA VAL A 363 -4.68 11.71 -18.79
C VAL A 363 -5.48 12.95 -19.13
N SER A 364 -6.43 13.29 -18.27
CA SER A 364 -7.27 14.50 -18.35
C SER A 364 -6.72 15.67 -17.54
N GLY A 365 -5.78 15.41 -16.62
CA GLY A 365 -5.09 16.45 -15.86
C GLY A 365 -4.14 15.90 -14.80
N VAL A 366 -3.18 16.74 -14.40
CA VAL A 366 -2.29 16.51 -13.24
C VAL A 366 -2.47 17.68 -12.29
N GLU A 367 -2.87 17.38 -11.06
CA GLU A 367 -3.19 18.34 -10.02
C GLU A 367 -2.19 18.18 -8.86
N GLN A 368 -1.48 19.26 -8.55
CA GLN A 368 -0.73 19.38 -7.31
C GLN A 368 -1.67 19.99 -6.29
N LEU A 369 -2.17 19.19 -5.34
CA LEU A 369 -3.20 19.64 -4.42
C LEU A 369 -2.60 20.61 -3.40
N ASP A 370 -3.35 21.64 -3.06
CA ASP A 370 -3.05 22.46 -1.89
C ASP A 370 -3.43 21.73 -0.59
N PHE A 371 -3.18 22.38 0.55
CA PHE A 371 -3.47 21.82 1.86
C PHE A 371 -4.97 21.51 2.06
N ASP A 372 -5.88 22.43 1.75
CA ASP A 372 -7.32 22.22 1.98
C ASP A 372 -7.87 21.18 1.00
N GLN A 373 -7.48 21.24 -0.28
CA GLN A 373 -7.84 20.26 -1.30
C GLN A 373 -7.40 18.84 -0.93
N THR A 374 -6.20 18.69 -0.35
CA THR A 374 -5.70 17.39 0.12
C THR A 374 -6.57 16.86 1.25
N ASN A 375 -6.89 17.70 2.25
CA ASN A 375 -7.75 17.31 3.37
C ASN A 375 -9.16 16.90 2.89
N ASP A 376 -9.77 17.70 2.02
CA ASP A 376 -11.08 17.41 1.43
C ASP A 376 -11.07 16.07 0.68
N LEU A 377 -10.01 15.79 -0.06
CA LEU A 377 -9.85 14.51 -0.75
C LEU A 377 -9.77 13.35 0.24
N LEU A 378 -9.00 13.48 1.31
CA LEU A 378 -8.85 12.41 2.31
C LEU A 378 -10.20 12.12 3.00
N ILE A 379 -11.00 13.15 3.28
CA ILE A 379 -12.38 12.98 3.78
C ILE A 379 -13.26 12.27 2.75
N GLN A 380 -13.20 12.65 1.46
CA GLN A 380 -13.95 12.00 0.38
C GLN A 380 -13.59 10.52 0.21
N LYS A 381 -12.34 10.14 0.51
CA LYS A 381 -11.89 8.73 0.54
C LYS A 381 -12.41 7.95 1.76
N GLY A 382 -13.13 8.60 2.67
CA GLY A 382 -13.70 7.97 3.87
C GLY A 382 -12.70 7.79 5.01
N PHE A 383 -11.64 8.61 5.04
CA PHE A 383 -10.80 8.74 6.24
C PHE A 383 -11.52 9.58 7.31
N ASN A 384 -11.07 9.46 8.56
CA ASN A 384 -11.80 9.97 9.70
C ASN A 384 -11.77 11.51 9.73
N SER A 385 -12.91 12.13 9.42
CA SER A 385 -13.03 13.59 9.36
C SER A 385 -12.79 14.26 10.71
N GLN A 386 -13.22 13.65 11.82
CA GLN A 386 -12.99 14.20 13.15
C GLN A 386 -11.50 14.16 13.52
N ALA A 387 -10.79 13.07 13.20
CA ALA A 387 -9.36 12.99 13.45
C ALA A 387 -8.56 14.02 12.63
N LEU A 388 -8.95 14.25 11.37
CA LEU A 388 -8.38 15.32 10.54
C LEU A 388 -8.62 16.71 11.15
N ILE A 389 -9.81 16.97 11.68
CA ILE A 389 -10.11 18.23 12.37
C ILE A 389 -9.22 18.39 13.60
N ASN A 390 -9.12 17.35 14.44
CA ASN A 390 -8.26 17.37 15.62
C ASN A 390 -6.79 17.65 15.26
N ALA A 391 -6.29 17.01 14.20
CA ALA A 391 -4.93 17.24 13.72
C ALA A 391 -4.70 18.69 13.24
N ARG A 392 -5.68 19.30 12.57
CA ARG A 392 -5.63 20.72 12.19
C ARG A 392 -5.64 21.66 13.40
N GLU A 393 -6.38 21.30 14.45
CA GLU A 393 -6.42 22.06 15.70
C GLU A 393 -5.11 21.95 16.49
N LEU A 394 -4.39 20.83 16.37
CA LEU A 394 -3.00 20.72 16.84
C LEU A 394 -2.07 21.59 16.00
N HIS A 395 -2.05 21.37 14.68
CA HIS A 395 -1.13 22.01 13.74
C HIS A 395 -1.56 23.42 13.30
N THR A 396 -1.82 24.28 14.27
CA THR A 396 -2.00 25.72 14.03
C THR A 396 -0.65 26.40 13.82
N ALA A 397 -0.64 27.58 13.18
CA ALA A 397 0.58 28.39 13.09
C ALA A 397 1.18 28.70 14.48
N ALA A 398 0.32 28.89 15.50
CA ALA A 398 0.76 29.13 16.87
C ALA A 398 1.53 27.94 17.46
N PHE A 399 1.08 26.71 17.18
CA PHE A 399 1.77 25.49 17.60
C PHE A 399 3.01 25.21 16.75
N ASP A 400 2.90 25.25 15.43
CA ASP A 400 4.01 24.91 14.53
C ASP A 400 5.19 25.88 14.69
N ASP A 401 4.93 27.18 14.85
CA ASP A 401 5.96 28.20 15.04
C ASP A 401 6.31 28.45 16.53
N TYR A 402 5.75 27.68 17.47
CA TYR A 402 6.02 27.88 18.89
C TYR A 402 7.51 27.66 19.22
N ASP A 403 8.12 28.67 19.83
CA ASP A 403 9.52 28.66 20.26
C ASP A 403 9.59 28.34 21.76
N LEU A 404 9.96 27.09 22.07
CA LEU A 404 10.10 26.59 23.45
C LEU A 404 11.07 27.42 24.29
N ARG A 405 12.04 28.10 23.66
CA ARG A 405 13.04 28.93 24.35
C ARG A 405 12.40 30.18 24.97
N THR A 406 11.28 30.64 24.42
CA THR A 406 10.53 31.77 24.99
C THR A 406 9.87 31.41 26.34
N ALA A 407 9.64 30.13 26.60
CA ALA A 407 9.23 29.61 27.91
C ALA A 407 10.44 29.29 28.82
N GLY A 408 11.68 29.53 28.36
CA GLY A 408 12.89 29.25 29.13
C GLY A 408 13.39 27.81 29.05
N VAL A 409 12.94 27.04 28.05
CA VAL A 409 13.48 25.70 27.76
C VAL A 409 14.75 25.82 26.94
N ASP A 410 15.82 25.16 27.39
CA ASP A 410 17.04 24.99 26.63
C ASP A 410 16.88 23.88 25.57
N LEU A 411 16.70 24.28 24.31
CA LEU A 411 16.28 23.37 23.24
C LEU A 411 17.44 22.91 22.35
N TYR A 412 17.51 21.60 22.14
CA TYR A 412 18.41 20.92 21.20
C TYR A 412 17.60 20.10 20.21
N SER A 413 18.13 19.95 19.00
CA SER A 413 17.48 19.19 17.93
C SER A 413 18.48 18.30 17.20
N ILE A 414 18.20 16.99 17.15
CA ILE A 414 18.90 16.01 16.34
C ILE A 414 17.95 15.54 15.23
N VAL A 415 18.32 15.79 13.97
CA VAL A 415 17.51 15.45 12.79
C VAL A 415 18.29 14.52 11.87
N GLY A 416 17.68 13.45 11.37
CA GLY A 416 18.30 12.70 10.26
C GLY A 416 18.23 13.50 8.97
N CYS A 417 19.25 13.40 8.13
CA CYS A 417 19.35 14.25 6.94
C CYS A 417 19.81 13.57 5.66
N LYS A 418 20.05 12.26 5.67
CA LYS A 418 20.52 11.52 4.48
C LYS A 418 19.62 10.37 4.05
N ALA A 419 18.74 9.88 4.92
CA ALA A 419 17.86 8.78 4.57
C ALA A 419 16.69 9.29 3.72
N ASP A 420 16.39 8.58 2.64
CA ASP A 420 15.28 8.92 1.77
C ASP A 420 13.96 8.90 2.57
N SER A 421 13.16 9.97 2.47
CA SER A 421 11.89 10.13 3.19
C SER A 421 10.79 10.63 2.26
N ILE A 422 9.58 10.07 2.39
CA ILE A 422 8.43 10.48 1.59
C ILE A 422 8.08 11.94 1.85
N ALA A 423 8.09 12.74 0.79
CA ALA A 423 7.73 14.15 0.78
C ALA A 423 6.41 14.45 0.04
N SER A 424 5.93 13.52 -0.80
CA SER A 424 4.62 13.61 -1.47
C SER A 424 4.08 12.23 -1.84
N VAL A 425 2.77 12.06 -1.75
CA VAL A 425 2.06 10.89 -2.30
C VAL A 425 1.59 11.19 -3.73
N VAL A 426 1.79 10.27 -4.66
CA VAL A 426 1.33 10.39 -6.05
C VAL A 426 0.23 9.38 -6.33
N GLU A 427 -0.99 9.85 -6.55
CA GLU A 427 -2.17 9.05 -6.88
C GLU A 427 -2.52 9.17 -8.37
N LYS A 428 -2.68 8.04 -9.05
CA LYS A 428 -3.32 7.93 -10.36
C LYS A 428 -4.79 7.55 -10.16
N ARG A 429 -5.72 8.46 -10.47
CA ARG A 429 -7.15 8.21 -10.41
C ARG A 429 -7.68 7.87 -11.79
N ILE A 430 -8.23 6.67 -11.93
CA ILE A 430 -8.71 6.14 -13.20
C ILE A 430 -10.23 6.10 -13.17
N THR A 431 -10.88 6.82 -14.09
CA THR A 431 -12.33 6.81 -14.31
C THR A 431 -12.68 5.74 -15.34
N ALA A 432 -13.25 4.62 -14.90
CA ALA A 432 -13.72 3.54 -15.77
C ALA A 432 -14.84 4.00 -16.74
N VAL A 433 -15.14 3.17 -17.76
CA VAL A 433 -16.08 3.51 -18.85
C VAL A 433 -17.47 3.89 -18.33
N PHE A 434 -17.89 3.30 -17.21
CA PHE A 434 -19.18 3.56 -16.57
C PHE A 434 -19.11 4.63 -15.46
N GLY A 435 -18.02 5.41 -15.40
CA GLY A 435 -17.83 6.51 -14.44
C GLY A 435 -17.36 6.09 -13.04
N GLN A 436 -17.06 4.81 -12.81
CA GLN A 436 -16.49 4.33 -11.55
C GLN A 436 -15.02 4.79 -11.45
N GLU A 437 -14.64 5.43 -10.36
CA GLU A 437 -13.25 5.81 -10.13
C GLU A 437 -12.53 4.79 -9.24
N PHE A 438 -11.29 4.46 -9.60
CA PHE A 438 -10.38 3.71 -8.74
C PHE A 438 -9.01 4.39 -8.69
N SER A 439 -8.29 4.18 -7.59
CA SER A 439 -6.98 4.80 -7.34
C SER A 439 -5.88 3.76 -7.45
N LEU A 440 -4.86 4.07 -8.24
CA LEU A 440 -3.55 3.44 -8.23
C LEU A 440 -2.55 4.46 -7.68
N TYR A 441 -1.44 4.01 -7.12
CA TYR A 441 -0.41 4.91 -6.61
C TYR A 441 0.89 4.73 -7.39
N ASP A 442 1.59 5.83 -7.64
CA ASP A 442 2.88 5.85 -8.32
C ASP A 442 4.02 6.15 -7.35
N ALA A 443 5.24 6.26 -7.87
CA ALA A 443 6.42 6.56 -7.08
C ALA A 443 6.17 7.82 -6.22
N PRO A 444 6.39 7.75 -4.89
CA PRO A 444 6.32 8.94 -4.06
C PRO A 444 7.40 9.92 -4.48
N GLU A 445 7.15 11.22 -4.30
CA GLU A 445 8.25 12.17 -4.32
C GLU A 445 8.97 12.07 -2.97
N THR A 446 10.28 11.97 -3.00
CA THR A 446 11.11 11.81 -1.82
C THR A 446 12.10 12.95 -1.66
N LYS A 447 12.53 13.16 -0.42
CA LYS A 447 13.57 14.12 -0.03
C LYS A 447 14.40 13.56 1.12
N PRO A 448 15.61 14.08 1.35
CA PRO A 448 16.44 13.64 2.47
C PRO A 448 15.76 13.89 3.83
N GLY A 449 16.03 13.00 4.77
CA GLY A 449 15.44 12.97 6.11
C GLY A 449 16.02 11.80 6.92
N ASP A 450 15.17 11.13 7.69
CA ASP A 450 15.53 10.02 8.59
C ASP A 450 14.89 8.66 8.22
N GLY A 451 14.25 8.56 7.06
CA GLY A 451 13.50 7.37 6.61
C GLY A 451 11.99 7.47 6.88
N THR A 452 11.57 8.48 7.65
CA THR A 452 10.17 8.73 8.00
C THR A 452 9.83 10.22 7.91
N VAL A 453 10.66 11.07 8.51
CA VAL A 453 10.47 12.52 8.62
C VAL A 453 11.39 13.22 7.62
N PRO A 454 10.83 13.89 6.59
CA PRO A 454 11.64 14.69 5.67
C PRO A 454 12.21 15.93 6.37
N LEU A 455 13.39 16.39 5.92
CA LEU A 455 14.10 17.54 6.50
C LEU A 455 13.25 18.80 6.61
N GLU A 456 12.38 19.08 5.64
CA GLU A 456 11.48 20.23 5.67
C GLU A 456 10.57 20.22 6.89
N SER A 457 10.22 19.04 7.40
CA SER A 457 9.44 18.93 8.63
C SER A 457 10.32 18.96 9.86
N ALA A 458 11.37 18.15 9.89
CA ALA A 458 12.23 18.04 11.07
C ALA A 458 12.89 19.38 11.43
N THR A 459 13.26 20.18 10.43
CA THR A 459 13.96 21.46 10.64
C THR A 459 13.04 22.66 10.88
N ASN A 460 11.72 22.52 10.70
CA ASN A 460 10.68 23.52 11.04
C ASN A 460 10.49 23.62 12.57
N LEU A 461 11.57 23.93 13.28
CA LEU A 461 11.60 24.12 14.73
C LEU A 461 12.45 25.35 15.04
N PRO A 462 11.93 26.36 15.76
CA PRO A 462 12.72 27.47 16.26
C PRO A 462 13.76 26.96 17.28
N VAL A 463 15.00 26.77 16.82
CA VAL A 463 16.14 26.34 17.64
C VAL A 463 17.40 27.06 17.18
N ASP A 464 18.34 27.32 18.09
CA ASP A 464 19.62 27.92 17.74
C ASP A 464 20.43 26.99 16.84
N GLN A 465 21.10 27.57 15.84
CA GLN A 465 21.90 26.79 14.88
C GLN A 465 23.03 26.01 15.58
N SER A 466 23.62 26.58 16.63
CA SER A 466 24.63 25.91 17.45
C SER A 466 24.08 24.75 18.30
N LYS A 467 22.77 24.54 18.32
CA LYS A 467 22.07 23.45 19.05
C LYS A 467 21.30 22.52 18.11
N LYS A 468 21.51 22.67 16.80
CA LYS A 468 21.00 21.77 15.76
C LYS A 468 22.10 20.82 15.31
N TYR A 469 21.75 19.55 15.23
CA TYR A 469 22.63 18.45 14.87
C TYR A 469 21.95 17.60 13.80
N TYR A 470 22.74 17.13 12.86
CA TYR A 470 22.32 16.38 11.69
C TYR A 470 22.93 14.98 11.74
N ALA A 471 22.10 13.96 11.87
CA ALA A 471 22.49 12.57 11.76
C ALA A 471 22.63 12.20 10.28
N LEU A 472 23.86 11.87 9.88
CA LEU A 472 24.24 11.46 8.52
C LEU A 472 23.94 9.99 8.25
N LYS A 473 23.77 9.19 9.31
CA LYS A 473 23.27 7.82 9.26
C LYS A 473 22.14 7.76 10.27
N SER A 474 20.93 7.42 9.86
CA SER A 474 19.79 7.36 10.77
C SER A 474 18.76 6.34 10.31
N ASP A 475 18.33 5.50 11.24
CA ASP A 475 17.08 4.75 11.19
C ASP A 475 16.13 5.40 12.21
N HIS A 476 15.06 6.05 11.73
CA HIS A 476 14.09 6.78 12.56
C HIS A 476 13.69 6.00 13.81
N GLY A 477 13.34 4.72 13.66
CA GLY A 477 12.88 3.90 14.79
C GLY A 477 13.95 3.62 15.85
N LYS A 478 15.23 3.69 15.48
CA LYS A 478 16.37 3.34 16.34
C LYS A 478 17.19 4.54 16.79
N MET A 479 16.82 5.77 16.43
CA MET A 479 17.68 6.96 16.63
C MET A 479 18.10 7.16 18.10
N LEU A 480 17.25 6.83 19.08
CA LEU A 480 17.60 6.92 20.50
C LEU A 480 18.76 5.99 20.89
N SER A 481 18.79 4.79 20.33
CA SER A 481 19.77 3.75 20.62
C SER A 481 20.88 3.63 19.56
N GLN A 482 20.83 4.37 18.46
CA GLN A 482 21.82 4.22 17.39
C GLN A 482 23.19 4.76 17.81
N ASN A 483 24.27 4.01 17.50
CA ASN A 483 25.64 4.47 17.76
C ASN A 483 25.93 5.82 17.08
N GLY A 484 26.71 6.67 17.74
CA GLY A 484 26.96 8.07 17.37
C GLY A 484 25.85 9.00 17.86
N ILE A 485 24.60 8.78 17.43
CA ILE A 485 23.45 9.59 17.85
C ILE A 485 23.25 9.50 19.37
N ARG A 486 23.24 8.27 19.90
CA ARG A 486 23.10 8.00 21.33
C ARG A 486 24.17 8.72 22.15
N GLN A 487 25.45 8.67 21.75
CA GLN A 487 26.53 9.35 22.47
C GLN A 487 26.34 10.87 22.46
N GLU A 488 25.86 11.44 21.37
CA GLU A 488 25.54 12.87 21.33
C GLU A 488 24.37 13.22 22.25
N ILE A 489 23.30 12.41 22.30
CA ILE A 489 22.21 12.58 23.27
C ILE A 489 22.77 12.60 24.70
N ILE A 490 23.68 11.67 25.04
CA ILE A 490 24.31 11.62 26.36
C ILE A 490 25.16 12.88 26.63
N ASN A 491 25.92 13.36 25.64
CA ASN A 491 26.71 14.59 25.77
C ASN A 491 25.82 15.81 26.04
N LEU A 492 24.73 15.95 25.31
CA LEU A 492 23.77 17.05 25.46
C LEU A 492 23.03 16.97 26.80
N ALA A 493 22.65 15.76 27.22
CA ALA A 493 21.93 15.55 28.46
C ALA A 493 22.84 15.77 29.69
N THR A 494 24.06 15.24 29.66
CA THR A 494 24.89 15.07 30.86
C THR A 494 26.19 15.88 30.89
N GLY A 495 26.64 16.42 29.75
CA GLY A 495 27.94 17.09 29.64
C GLY A 495 29.15 16.14 29.67
N SER A 496 28.93 14.84 29.43
CA SER A 496 29.94 13.76 29.55
C SER A 496 31.16 13.87 28.61
N GLY A 497 31.06 14.59 27.50
CA GLY A 497 32.17 14.73 26.53
C GLY A 497 32.62 13.41 25.87
N LEU A 498 31.70 12.46 25.67
CA LEU A 498 31.92 11.23 24.92
C LEU A 498 32.33 11.56 23.48
N SER A 499 33.23 10.76 22.92
CA SER A 499 33.63 10.88 21.52
C SER A 499 32.47 10.56 20.60
N VAL A 500 32.22 11.43 19.64
CA VAL A 500 31.17 11.29 18.63
C VAL A 500 31.81 11.41 17.24
N ASP A 501 31.51 10.45 16.37
CA ASP A 501 32.07 10.43 15.01
C ASP A 501 31.39 11.52 14.14
N PRO A 502 32.15 12.50 13.60
CA PRO A 502 31.61 13.55 12.76
C PRO A 502 31.10 13.07 11.38
N GLU A 503 31.32 11.80 11.05
CA GLU A 503 30.76 11.11 9.87
C GLU A 503 29.43 10.38 10.19
N ILE A 504 29.00 10.37 11.46
CA ILE A 504 27.68 9.86 11.87
C ILE A 504 26.74 11.01 12.24
N ILE A 505 27.23 12.04 12.94
CA ILE A 505 26.44 13.20 13.35
C ILE A 505 27.30 14.47 13.31
N THR A 506 26.73 15.57 12.85
CA THR A 506 27.46 16.82 12.60
C THR A 506 26.56 18.04 12.81
N GLN A 507 27.14 19.23 12.90
CA GLN A 507 26.39 20.50 12.83
C GLN A 507 26.53 21.18 11.46
N ASP A 508 27.34 20.62 10.57
CA ASP A 508 27.52 21.13 9.21
C ASP A 508 26.42 20.59 8.29
N PHE A 509 25.48 21.47 7.94
CA PHE A 509 24.38 21.12 7.03
C PHE A 509 24.85 20.72 5.62
N ALA A 510 26.02 21.19 5.16
CA ALA A 510 26.52 20.82 3.83
C ALA A 510 26.83 19.32 3.72
N LYS A 511 27.11 18.65 4.84
CA LYS A 511 27.29 17.19 4.87
C LYS A 511 25.99 16.42 4.65
N CYS A 512 24.83 17.06 4.69
CA CYS A 512 23.54 16.44 4.39
C CYS A 512 23.22 16.33 2.90
N ASP A 513 24.12 16.82 2.03
CA ASP A 513 23.98 16.61 0.59
C ASP A 513 23.97 15.11 0.28
N THR A 514 23.03 14.67 -0.56
CA THR A 514 22.86 13.27 -0.97
C THR A 514 22.99 13.10 -2.47
N LYS A 515 23.49 11.93 -2.85
CA LYS A 515 23.38 11.37 -4.20
C LYS A 515 22.82 9.99 -4.06
N GLU A 516 21.87 9.65 -4.91
CA GLU A 516 21.13 8.41 -4.84
C GLU A 516 20.89 7.86 -6.25
N GLN A 517 20.85 6.54 -6.37
CA GLN A 517 20.31 5.85 -7.53
C GLN A 517 18.87 5.41 -7.21
N ALA A 518 17.91 6.00 -7.91
CA ALA A 518 16.51 5.58 -7.82
C ALA A 518 16.19 4.51 -8.86
N MET A 519 15.46 3.48 -8.45
CA MET A 519 14.97 2.39 -9.29
C MET A 519 13.46 2.23 -9.11
N TYR A 520 12.75 2.12 -10.22
CA TYR A 520 11.30 2.01 -10.28
C TYR A 520 10.95 0.69 -10.96
N VAL A 521 10.41 -0.26 -10.19
CA VAL A 521 10.12 -1.62 -10.63
C VAL A 521 8.61 -1.79 -10.68
N TYR A 522 8.09 -1.92 -11.90
CA TYR A 522 6.68 -2.21 -12.14
C TYR A 522 6.55 -3.72 -12.33
N SER A 523 5.59 -4.36 -11.65
CA SER A 523 5.40 -5.82 -11.66
C SER A 523 5.27 -6.44 -13.07
N PRO A 524 5.47 -7.77 -13.22
CA PRO A 524 5.59 -8.80 -12.17
C PRO A 524 7.03 -9.22 -11.84
N VAL A 525 7.87 -8.26 -11.42
CA VAL A 525 9.24 -8.51 -10.94
C VAL A 525 9.39 -8.02 -9.50
N ASP A 526 10.10 -8.79 -8.69
CA ASP A 526 10.62 -8.39 -7.39
C ASP A 526 12.10 -8.04 -7.50
N ILE A 527 12.55 -7.20 -6.57
CA ILE A 527 13.92 -6.69 -6.48
C ILE A 527 14.49 -7.00 -5.11
N GLU A 528 15.73 -7.48 -5.10
CA GLU A 528 16.54 -7.66 -3.89
C GLU A 528 17.87 -6.95 -4.11
N VAL A 529 18.31 -6.17 -3.13
CA VAL A 529 19.57 -5.45 -3.16
C VAL A 529 20.42 -5.87 -1.97
N THR A 530 21.72 -6.06 -2.19
CA THR A 530 22.70 -6.30 -1.12
C THR A 530 23.86 -5.32 -1.24
N ASP A 531 24.26 -4.70 -0.13
CA ASP A 531 25.43 -3.83 -0.07
C ASP A 531 26.73 -4.62 0.20
N GLU A 532 27.88 -3.93 0.23
CA GLU A 532 29.19 -4.54 0.49
C GLU A 532 29.36 -5.08 1.92
N GLN A 533 28.51 -4.66 2.85
CA GLN A 533 28.50 -5.11 4.24
C GLN A 533 27.55 -6.30 4.46
N GLY A 534 26.83 -6.72 3.43
CA GLY A 534 25.86 -7.83 3.49
C GLY A 534 24.48 -7.41 4.01
N ASN A 535 24.21 -6.11 4.17
CA ASN A 535 22.87 -5.64 4.49
C ASN A 535 21.96 -5.81 3.26
N THR A 536 20.70 -6.18 3.48
CA THR A 536 19.75 -6.48 2.41
C THR A 536 18.57 -5.52 2.40
N LEU A 537 18.05 -5.28 1.21
CA LEU A 537 16.83 -4.52 0.95
C LEU A 537 15.97 -5.32 -0.03
N GLY A 538 14.69 -5.53 0.29
CA GLY A 538 13.79 -6.33 -0.52
C GLY A 538 12.68 -6.96 0.31
N PHE A 539 12.20 -8.13 -0.12
CA PHE A 539 11.24 -8.92 0.65
C PHE A 539 11.98 -9.99 1.46
N ALA A 540 11.70 -10.03 2.76
CA ALA A 540 12.17 -11.10 3.63
C ALA A 540 11.48 -12.44 3.28
N PRO A 541 12.01 -13.59 3.75
CA PRO A 541 11.41 -14.91 3.48
C PRO A 541 9.96 -15.06 3.93
N ASP A 542 9.52 -14.25 4.89
CA ASP A 542 8.14 -14.21 5.39
C ASP A 542 7.21 -13.30 4.56
N GLY A 543 7.75 -12.63 3.54
CA GLY A 543 7.03 -11.68 2.69
C GLY A 543 6.96 -10.25 3.25
N SER A 544 7.50 -10.00 4.45
CA SER A 544 7.59 -8.65 5.01
C SER A 544 8.66 -7.82 4.28
N LEU A 545 8.54 -6.49 4.34
CA LEU A 545 9.55 -5.61 3.76
C LEU A 545 10.78 -5.57 4.66
N GLN A 546 11.95 -5.76 4.07
CA GLN A 546 13.25 -5.64 4.73
C GLN A 546 14.04 -4.49 4.12
N ASN A 547 14.64 -3.67 4.97
CA ASN A 547 15.54 -2.60 4.55
C ASN A 547 16.60 -2.35 5.62
N ASP A 548 17.71 -3.08 5.52
CA ASP A 548 18.85 -2.97 6.44
C ASP A 548 19.97 -2.08 5.87
N ILE A 549 19.86 -1.65 4.60
CA ILE A 549 20.87 -0.81 3.94
C ILE A 549 20.76 0.62 4.51
N PRO A 550 21.82 1.15 5.16
CA PRO A 550 21.76 2.47 5.78
C PRO A 550 21.37 3.57 4.79
N ASN A 551 20.44 4.44 5.19
CA ASN A 551 19.89 5.56 4.42
C ASN A 551 19.16 5.20 3.11
N ALA A 552 19.04 3.91 2.77
CA ALA A 552 18.29 3.50 1.59
C ALA A 552 16.78 3.62 1.83
N GLY A 553 16.03 3.91 0.77
CA GLY A 553 14.57 3.89 0.76
C GLY A 553 14.04 2.66 0.02
N PHE A 554 13.05 1.97 0.60
CA PHE A 554 12.30 0.92 -0.08
C PHE A 554 10.81 1.11 0.17
N TYR A 555 10.06 1.36 -0.90
CA TYR A 555 8.62 1.59 -0.81
C TYR A 555 7.86 0.71 -1.78
N VAL A 556 6.74 0.17 -1.30
CA VAL A 556 5.81 -0.62 -2.10
C VAL A 556 4.46 0.09 -2.12
N PHE A 557 3.92 0.27 -3.33
CA PHE A 557 2.58 0.81 -3.56
C PHE A 557 1.84 -0.14 -4.51
N GLY A 558 0.94 -0.96 -3.96
CA GLY A 558 0.34 -2.09 -4.68
C GLY A 558 1.44 -3.01 -5.24
N GLU A 559 1.46 -3.18 -6.55
CA GLU A 559 2.41 -4.05 -7.24
C GLU A 559 3.72 -3.35 -7.65
N ARG A 560 3.90 -2.08 -7.30
CA ARG A 560 5.05 -1.27 -7.71
C ARG A 560 6.04 -1.13 -6.57
N LYS A 561 7.32 -1.25 -6.88
CA LYS A 561 8.42 -1.15 -5.92
C LYS A 561 9.35 -0.02 -6.31
N PHE A 562 9.77 0.76 -5.33
CA PHE A 562 10.63 1.92 -5.50
C PHE A 562 11.82 1.80 -4.55
N VAL A 563 13.02 1.80 -5.11
CA VAL A 563 14.27 1.67 -4.37
C VAL A 563 15.09 2.94 -4.54
N PHE A 564 15.62 3.49 -3.46
CA PHE A 564 16.49 4.65 -3.45
C PHE A 564 17.79 4.27 -2.73
N LEU A 565 18.89 4.11 -3.47
CA LEU A 565 20.18 3.68 -2.92
C LEU A 565 21.15 4.84 -2.84
N PRO A 566 21.80 5.10 -1.70
CA PRO A 566 22.79 6.17 -1.60
C PRO A 566 24.06 5.83 -2.41
N THR A 567 24.58 6.81 -3.14
CA THR A 567 25.79 6.70 -4.00
C THR A 567 26.80 7.83 -3.72
N ASP A 568 26.56 8.61 -2.67
CA ASP A 568 27.35 9.76 -2.25
C ASP A 568 28.80 9.41 -1.82
N ASN A 569 29.04 8.16 -1.44
CA ASN A 569 30.34 7.63 -1.03
C ASN A 569 30.88 6.56 -1.98
N SER A 570 30.41 6.54 -3.24
CA SER A 570 30.77 5.53 -4.24
C SER A 570 30.49 4.09 -3.79
N GLN A 571 29.40 3.89 -3.04
CA GLN A 571 28.95 2.57 -2.62
C GLN A 571 28.55 1.71 -3.82
N HIS A 572 28.87 0.42 -3.76
CA HIS A 572 28.47 -0.57 -4.76
C HIS A 572 27.38 -1.49 -4.24
N TYR A 573 26.53 -1.96 -5.14
CA TYR A 573 25.36 -2.77 -4.82
C TYR A 573 25.20 -3.94 -5.77
N ASN A 574 24.83 -5.10 -5.21
CA ASN A 574 24.34 -6.23 -5.99
C ASN A 574 22.82 -6.11 -6.10
N VAL A 575 22.31 -5.83 -7.30
CA VAL A 575 20.87 -5.72 -7.57
C VAL A 575 20.41 -6.96 -8.31
N ASN A 576 19.57 -7.77 -7.66
CA ASN A 576 18.97 -8.98 -8.18
C ASN A 576 17.50 -8.74 -8.54
N LEU A 577 17.07 -9.30 -9.66
CA LEU A 577 15.69 -9.24 -10.15
C LEU A 577 15.14 -10.66 -10.28
N LYS A 578 13.89 -10.87 -9.85
CA LYS A 578 13.20 -12.16 -9.92
C LYS A 578 11.78 -12.00 -10.43
N GLY A 579 11.42 -12.77 -11.46
CA GLY A 579 10.06 -12.82 -11.97
C GLY A 579 9.11 -13.50 -10.98
N THR A 580 7.90 -12.96 -10.88
CA THR A 580 6.85 -13.44 -9.96
C THR A 580 5.64 -14.01 -10.70
N ASP A 581 5.44 -13.62 -11.96
CA ASP A 581 4.39 -14.12 -12.85
C ASP A 581 4.80 -13.97 -14.33
N ASN A 582 3.97 -14.46 -15.24
CA ASN A 582 4.15 -14.32 -16.67
C ASN A 582 3.58 -12.98 -17.18
N GLY A 583 4.35 -12.27 -18.00
CA GLY A 583 3.89 -11.03 -18.63
C GLY A 583 5.04 -10.21 -19.19
N SER A 584 4.90 -8.90 -19.14
CA SER A 584 6.00 -7.97 -19.32
C SER A 584 6.09 -7.00 -18.16
N PHE A 585 7.30 -6.51 -17.90
CA PHE A 585 7.55 -5.54 -16.84
C PHE A 585 8.27 -4.31 -17.38
N THR A 586 8.20 -3.23 -16.60
CA THR A 586 8.94 -1.99 -16.86
C THR A 586 9.87 -1.72 -15.70
N PHE A 587 11.11 -1.37 -16.00
CA PHE A 587 12.11 -0.95 -15.04
C PHE A 587 12.67 0.41 -15.44
N LYS A 588 12.77 1.33 -14.49
CA LYS A 588 13.36 2.65 -14.72
C LYS A 588 14.46 2.88 -13.71
N THR A 589 15.50 3.61 -14.09
CA THR A 589 16.55 4.01 -13.16
C THR A 589 17.00 5.45 -13.43
N GLN A 590 17.30 6.21 -12.37
CA GLN A 590 17.68 7.61 -12.48
C GLN A 590 18.55 8.03 -11.28
N GLU A 591 19.61 8.79 -11.55
CA GLU A 591 20.36 9.47 -10.50
C GLU A 591 19.56 10.66 -9.94
N ILE A 592 19.51 10.78 -8.62
CA ILE A 592 18.94 11.92 -7.90
C ILE A 592 20.05 12.51 -7.06
N ALA A 593 20.17 13.85 -7.06
CA ALA A 593 21.07 14.52 -6.14
C ALA A 593 20.33 15.64 -5.41
N ASN A 594 20.47 15.68 -4.09
CA ASN A 594 19.99 16.74 -3.23
C ASN A 594 21.21 17.51 -2.72
N ALA A 595 21.39 18.73 -3.18
CA ALA A 595 22.53 19.56 -2.82
C ALA A 595 22.05 20.94 -2.34
N SER A 596 22.50 21.35 -1.15
CA SER A 596 22.14 22.63 -0.54
C SER A 596 20.62 22.87 -0.49
N GLY A 597 19.85 21.82 -0.20
CA GLY A 597 18.38 21.85 -0.14
C GLY A 597 17.66 21.87 -1.49
N SER A 598 18.38 21.80 -2.61
CA SER A 598 17.80 21.72 -3.96
C SER A 598 17.90 20.31 -4.51
N ARG A 599 16.81 19.83 -5.14
CA ARG A 599 16.74 18.51 -5.76
C ARG A 599 17.01 18.61 -7.26
N SER A 600 17.89 17.77 -7.77
CA SER A 600 18.21 17.66 -9.19
C SER A 600 18.03 16.23 -9.68
N LEU A 601 17.61 16.11 -10.95
CA LEU A 601 17.35 14.84 -11.62
C LEU A 601 18.38 14.64 -12.74
N GLY A 602 19.07 13.50 -12.69
CA GLY A 602 19.92 13.02 -13.77
C GLY A 602 19.10 12.49 -14.96
N GLN A 603 19.77 11.86 -15.93
CA GLN A 603 19.08 11.16 -17.00
C GLN A 603 18.39 9.90 -16.44
N MET A 604 17.21 9.59 -16.98
CA MET A 604 16.50 8.35 -16.66
C MET A 604 16.68 7.34 -17.79
N ALA A 605 17.12 6.14 -17.44
CA ALA A 605 17.11 4.99 -18.35
C ALA A 605 15.82 4.18 -18.14
N VAL A 606 15.13 3.87 -19.23
CA VAL A 606 13.85 3.15 -19.22
C VAL A 606 13.99 1.83 -19.98
N PHE A 607 13.63 0.73 -19.33
CA PHE A 607 13.53 -0.61 -19.88
C PHE A 607 12.04 -0.98 -19.90
N SER A 608 11.40 -0.82 -21.05
CA SER A 608 9.94 -0.98 -21.17
C SER A 608 9.58 -2.27 -21.90
N ASP A 609 8.50 -2.92 -21.44
CA ASP A 609 7.89 -4.09 -22.10
C ASP A 609 8.90 -5.25 -22.22
N ILE A 610 9.61 -5.53 -21.11
CA ILE A 610 10.58 -6.62 -21.00
C ILE A 610 9.83 -7.91 -20.64
N PRO A 611 9.93 -9.00 -21.43
CA PRO A 611 9.29 -10.27 -21.11
C PRO A 611 9.77 -10.85 -19.78
N VAL A 612 8.85 -11.43 -19.01
CA VAL A 612 9.14 -12.07 -17.73
C VAL A 612 8.26 -13.29 -17.52
N THR A 613 8.83 -14.30 -16.87
CA THR A 613 8.14 -15.48 -16.36
C THR A 613 8.52 -15.69 -14.88
N ALA A 614 7.81 -16.58 -14.18
CA ALA A 614 8.19 -16.95 -12.81
C ALA A 614 9.60 -17.60 -12.69
N SER A 615 10.17 -18.09 -13.79
CA SER A 615 11.55 -18.60 -13.85
C SER A 615 12.60 -17.53 -14.18
N THR A 616 12.18 -16.34 -14.62
CA THR A 616 13.12 -15.27 -14.98
C THR A 616 13.88 -14.81 -13.75
N ALA A 617 15.20 -14.80 -13.86
CA ALA A 617 16.09 -14.26 -12.84
C ALA A 617 17.22 -13.48 -13.51
N GLY A 618 17.76 -12.49 -12.81
CA GLY A 618 18.87 -11.74 -13.36
C GLY A 618 19.38 -10.64 -12.44
N THR A 619 20.24 -9.79 -12.99
CA THR A 619 20.91 -8.72 -12.26
C THR A 619 20.81 -7.40 -13.00
N PHE A 620 20.95 -6.32 -12.25
CA PHE A 620 21.03 -4.97 -12.75
C PHE A 620 22.33 -4.30 -12.28
N SER A 621 22.96 -3.52 -13.14
CA SER A 621 24.15 -2.73 -12.82
C SER A 621 24.02 -1.33 -13.40
N PHE A 622 24.46 -0.34 -12.61
CA PHE A 622 24.48 1.07 -12.98
C PHE A 622 25.89 1.68 -12.89
N ASP A 623 26.91 0.87 -12.60
CA ASP A 623 28.29 1.33 -12.41
C ASP A 623 29.07 1.43 -13.74
N GLY A 624 29.93 2.45 -13.87
CA GLY A 624 31.10 2.46 -14.77
C GLY A 624 30.88 2.39 -16.30
N GLY A 625 29.64 2.32 -16.79
CA GLY A 625 29.36 2.21 -18.23
C GLY A 625 27.90 2.50 -18.67
N GLY A 626 27.05 2.97 -17.76
CA GLY A 626 25.61 3.16 -17.97
C GLY A 626 24.77 2.00 -17.43
N ALA A 627 23.44 2.17 -17.44
CA ALA A 627 22.50 1.17 -16.94
C ALA A 627 22.47 -0.08 -17.85
N VAL A 628 22.81 -1.24 -17.29
CA VAL A 628 22.80 -2.53 -17.98
C VAL A 628 21.99 -3.53 -17.16
N MET A 629 21.04 -4.20 -17.84
CA MET A 629 20.25 -5.28 -17.27
C MET A 629 20.67 -6.61 -17.88
N LYS A 630 20.76 -7.67 -17.07
CA LYS A 630 21.12 -9.02 -17.48
C LYS A 630 20.07 -10.00 -16.96
N LEU A 631 19.30 -10.64 -17.83
CA LEU A 631 18.21 -11.56 -17.44
C LEU A 631 18.30 -12.89 -18.17
N ASP A 632 17.96 -13.98 -17.50
CA ASP A 632 17.55 -15.22 -18.16
C ASP A 632 16.05 -15.14 -18.46
N THR A 633 15.69 -14.53 -19.59
CA THR A 633 14.27 -14.29 -19.91
C THR A 633 13.54 -15.58 -20.28
N ALA A 634 14.25 -16.55 -20.87
CA ALA A 634 13.71 -17.83 -21.33
C ALA A 634 13.71 -18.93 -20.24
N GLY A 635 14.41 -18.72 -19.13
CA GLY A 635 14.58 -19.73 -18.07
C GLY A 635 15.45 -20.91 -18.52
N ASP A 636 16.31 -20.72 -19.51
CA ASP A 636 17.13 -21.78 -20.12
C ASP A 636 18.58 -21.80 -19.60
N GLY A 637 18.92 -20.88 -18.69
CA GLY A 637 20.26 -20.69 -18.14
C GLY A 637 21.14 -19.73 -18.95
N SER A 638 20.67 -19.23 -20.09
CA SER A 638 21.38 -18.23 -20.90
C SER A 638 21.02 -16.81 -20.45
N ILE A 639 22.03 -15.98 -20.24
CA ILE A 639 21.84 -14.60 -19.78
C ILE A 639 21.82 -13.64 -20.98
N ASP A 640 20.67 -12.99 -21.19
CA ASP A 640 20.48 -11.91 -22.15
C ASP A 640 20.93 -10.58 -21.55
N GLN A 641 21.70 -9.80 -22.32
CA GLN A 641 22.01 -8.42 -21.96
C GLN A 641 21.02 -7.47 -22.63
N ILE A 642 20.29 -6.71 -21.81
CA ILE A 642 19.24 -5.79 -22.24
C ILE A 642 19.74 -4.35 -22.06
N SER A 643 19.61 -3.55 -23.12
CA SER A 643 19.90 -2.11 -23.10
C SER A 643 18.63 -1.29 -22.87
N PRO A 644 18.75 -0.06 -22.33
CA PRO A 644 17.60 0.83 -22.18
C PRO A 644 16.87 1.05 -23.51
N SER A 645 15.54 0.93 -23.48
CA SER A 645 14.66 1.28 -24.60
C SER A 645 14.59 2.79 -24.85
N ALA A 646 14.83 3.60 -23.81
CA ALA A 646 14.95 5.04 -23.93
C ALA A 646 15.87 5.63 -22.84
N ILE A 647 16.52 6.76 -23.18
CA ILE A 647 17.16 7.66 -22.22
C ILE A 647 16.39 8.98 -22.25
N LEU A 648 15.99 9.45 -21.08
CA LEU A 648 15.18 10.65 -20.88
C LEU A 648 15.94 11.71 -20.08
N ASN A 649 15.73 12.97 -20.42
CA ASN A 649 16.20 14.08 -19.59
C ASN A 649 15.29 14.29 -18.36
N SER A 650 15.66 15.25 -17.50
CA SER A 650 14.94 15.54 -16.25
C SER A 650 13.48 15.99 -16.44
N TYR A 651 13.11 16.56 -17.59
CA TYR A 651 11.74 16.93 -17.89
C TYR A 651 10.94 15.72 -18.36
N GLN A 652 11.50 14.97 -19.32
CA GLN A 652 10.86 13.79 -19.88
C GLN A 652 10.68 12.66 -18.87
N SER A 653 11.59 12.53 -17.89
CA SER A 653 11.46 11.53 -16.82
C SER A 653 10.26 11.76 -15.90
N GLN A 654 9.61 12.93 -15.99
CA GLN A 654 8.42 13.27 -15.20
C GLN A 654 7.12 13.01 -15.96
N ASP A 655 7.19 12.39 -17.14
CA ASP A 655 6.02 12.05 -17.94
C ASP A 655 5.23 10.89 -17.33
N LEU A 656 3.94 11.15 -17.10
CA LEU A 656 2.98 10.20 -16.53
C LEU A 656 1.79 9.97 -17.46
N VAL A 657 1.83 10.50 -18.69
CA VAL A 657 0.74 10.50 -19.65
C VAL A 657 0.98 9.44 -20.72
N SER A 658 0.01 8.54 -20.90
CA SER A 658 0.08 7.57 -21.99
C SER A 658 -0.11 8.24 -23.36
N PRO A 659 0.49 7.70 -24.44
CA PRO A 659 0.26 8.19 -25.78
C PRO A 659 -1.17 7.90 -26.25
N THR A 660 -1.59 8.54 -27.34
CA THR A 660 -2.89 8.29 -27.99
C THR A 660 -2.71 7.84 -29.42
N THR A 661 -3.29 6.70 -29.77
CA THR A 661 -3.29 6.17 -31.14
C THR A 661 -4.61 6.44 -31.86
N THR A 662 -4.52 7.01 -33.06
CA THR A 662 -5.63 7.18 -34.00
C THR A 662 -5.54 6.15 -35.11
N LEU A 663 -6.68 5.53 -35.43
CA LEU A 663 -6.87 4.59 -36.52
C LEU A 663 -7.49 5.30 -37.74
N SER A 664 -6.94 5.04 -38.92
CA SER A 664 -7.59 5.34 -40.19
C SER A 664 -7.64 4.09 -41.07
N VAL A 665 -8.80 3.87 -41.69
CA VAL A 665 -9.10 2.68 -42.47
C VAL A 665 -9.40 3.10 -43.90
N ALA A 666 -8.73 2.48 -44.87
CA ALA A 666 -8.95 2.69 -46.28
C ALA A 666 -9.46 1.40 -46.94
N GLY A 667 -10.47 1.52 -47.77
CA GLY A 667 -11.13 0.43 -48.47
C GLY A 667 -12.41 0.92 -49.14
N THR A 668 -13.03 0.08 -49.96
CA THR A 668 -14.34 0.38 -50.53
C THR A 668 -15.42 -0.07 -49.55
N GLU A 669 -15.90 0.86 -48.73
CA GLU A 669 -16.92 0.60 -47.71
C GLU A 669 -18.32 0.49 -48.32
N GLY A 670 -19.09 -0.50 -47.85
CA GLY A 670 -20.52 -0.63 -48.08
C GLY A 670 -21.29 0.02 -46.93
N ASN A 671 -21.93 -0.80 -46.10
CA ASN A 671 -22.44 -0.36 -44.82
C ASN A 671 -21.28 -0.15 -43.83
N LEU A 672 -21.52 0.65 -42.79
CA LEU A 672 -20.52 0.97 -41.76
C LEU A 672 -19.87 -0.32 -41.22
N GLY A 673 -18.55 -0.43 -41.37
CA GLY A 673 -17.76 -1.58 -40.92
C GLY A 673 -17.71 -2.77 -41.88
N TYR A 674 -18.33 -2.70 -43.06
CA TYR A 674 -18.28 -3.72 -44.11
C TYR A 674 -17.57 -3.21 -45.36
N PHE A 675 -16.62 -3.98 -45.88
CA PHE A 675 -15.77 -3.59 -47.00
C PHE A 675 -15.83 -4.62 -48.13
N ARG A 676 -15.96 -4.13 -49.37
CA ARG A 676 -15.90 -4.95 -50.59
C ARG A 676 -14.56 -4.96 -51.33
N SER A 677 -13.52 -4.54 -50.65
CA SER A 677 -12.14 -4.57 -51.15
C SER A 677 -11.19 -4.98 -50.04
N ASP A 678 -9.90 -5.14 -50.37
CA ASP A 678 -8.84 -5.16 -49.36
C ASP A 678 -8.97 -3.92 -48.46
N VAL A 679 -8.68 -4.10 -47.18
CA VAL A 679 -8.70 -3.04 -46.17
C VAL A 679 -7.26 -2.72 -45.79
N THR A 680 -6.91 -1.44 -45.87
CA THR A 680 -5.61 -0.93 -45.41
C THR A 680 -5.80 -0.14 -44.12
N ILE A 681 -5.15 -0.59 -43.06
CA ILE A 681 -5.18 0.00 -41.73
C ILE A 681 -3.92 0.85 -41.54
N ASN A 682 -4.11 2.11 -41.15
CA ASN A 682 -3.02 2.99 -40.73
C ASN A 682 -3.24 3.44 -39.28
N LEU A 683 -2.22 3.25 -38.46
CA LEU A 683 -2.16 3.73 -37.08
C LEU A 683 -1.20 4.92 -36.99
N GLN A 684 -1.61 5.95 -36.26
CA GLN A 684 -0.76 7.10 -35.92
C GLN A 684 -0.86 7.36 -34.43
N ALA A 685 0.27 7.29 -33.75
CA ALA A 685 0.38 7.57 -32.33
C ALA A 685 1.00 8.95 -32.10
N ILE A 686 0.46 9.67 -31.11
CA ILE A 686 1.01 10.94 -30.63
C ILE A 686 1.17 10.84 -29.13
N ASP A 687 2.32 11.26 -28.63
CA ASP A 687 2.54 11.45 -27.21
C ASP A 687 2.16 12.91 -26.82
N PRO A 688 1.22 13.13 -25.88
CA PRO A 688 0.84 14.46 -25.43
C PRO A 688 1.98 15.25 -24.77
N LEU A 689 1.75 16.54 -24.55
CA LEU A 689 2.66 17.36 -23.74
C LEU A 689 2.62 16.94 -22.28
N ILE A 690 3.78 16.97 -21.62
CA ILE A 690 3.92 16.65 -20.21
C ILE A 690 3.25 17.75 -19.39
N PRO A 691 2.26 17.45 -18.53
CA PRO A 691 1.62 18.43 -17.68
C PRO A 691 2.63 19.16 -16.77
N GLY A 692 2.59 20.50 -16.79
CA GLY A 692 3.58 21.35 -16.11
C GLY A 692 4.83 21.70 -16.95
N PHE A 693 5.01 21.06 -18.12
CA PHE A 693 6.10 21.33 -19.06
C PHE A 693 5.57 21.46 -20.49
N GLU A 694 4.89 22.57 -20.78
CA GLU A 694 4.11 22.83 -22.00
C GLU A 694 4.89 22.80 -23.34
N SER A 695 6.19 22.50 -23.32
CA SER A 695 7.05 22.37 -24.49
C SER A 695 7.76 21.00 -24.58
N GLN A 696 7.42 20.07 -23.69
CA GLN A 696 8.10 18.79 -23.54
C GLN A 696 7.12 17.64 -23.75
N THR A 697 7.60 16.58 -24.38
CA THR A 697 6.94 15.28 -24.60
C THR A 697 8.02 14.22 -24.44
N SER A 698 7.70 13.05 -23.86
CA SER A 698 8.66 11.94 -23.84
C SER A 698 8.80 11.32 -25.23
N GLY A 699 7.73 11.38 -26.03
CA GLY A 699 7.62 10.89 -27.40
C GLY A 699 7.18 9.43 -27.43
N VAL A 700 6.54 9.02 -28.53
CA VAL A 700 6.13 7.62 -28.72
C VAL A 700 7.37 6.72 -28.85
N LEU A 701 7.41 5.63 -28.08
CA LEU A 701 8.44 4.58 -28.19
C LEU A 701 8.07 3.57 -29.27
N LYS A 702 6.87 2.98 -29.18
CA LYS A 702 6.37 1.98 -30.14
C LYS A 702 4.85 1.92 -30.14
N THR A 703 4.30 1.42 -31.24
CA THR A 703 2.88 1.07 -31.38
C THR A 703 2.79 -0.43 -31.57
N LYS A 704 1.93 -1.10 -30.81
CA LYS A 704 1.68 -2.54 -30.89
C LYS A 704 0.28 -2.79 -31.42
N PHE A 705 0.13 -3.85 -32.20
CA PHE A 705 -1.17 -4.28 -32.72
C PHE A 705 -1.25 -5.80 -32.80
N LYS A 706 -2.47 -6.33 -32.74
CA LYS A 706 -2.79 -7.71 -33.10
C LYS A 706 -3.98 -7.71 -34.04
N LEU A 707 -3.91 -8.56 -35.06
CA LEU A 707 -5.00 -8.82 -35.99
C LEU A 707 -5.57 -10.20 -35.67
N ASP A 708 -6.88 -10.25 -35.45
CA ASP A 708 -7.63 -11.43 -35.05
C ASP A 708 -7.03 -12.07 -33.79
N ASP A 709 -6.83 -13.39 -33.81
CA ASP A 709 -6.29 -14.16 -32.67
C ASP A 709 -4.76 -14.28 -32.70
N GLN A 710 -4.06 -13.40 -33.42
CA GLN A 710 -2.59 -13.37 -33.42
C GLN A 710 -2.01 -12.71 -32.16
N ASP A 711 -0.74 -12.99 -31.89
CA ASP A 711 0.04 -12.30 -30.87
C ASP A 711 0.32 -10.84 -31.27
N TYR A 712 0.61 -9.99 -30.29
CA TYR A 712 0.97 -8.59 -30.55
C TYR A 712 2.28 -8.47 -31.32
N GLY A 713 2.24 -7.78 -32.46
CA GLY A 713 3.39 -7.33 -33.23
C GLY A 713 3.63 -5.82 -33.08
N ILE A 714 4.80 -5.36 -33.53
CA ILE A 714 5.12 -3.93 -33.65
C ILE A 714 4.54 -3.38 -34.95
N TYR A 715 3.85 -2.24 -34.88
CA TYR A 715 3.35 -1.52 -36.04
C TYR A 715 4.44 -0.61 -36.61
N ASP A 716 5.05 -1.05 -37.72
CA ASP A 716 6.08 -0.28 -38.45
C ASP A 716 5.58 0.27 -39.80
N ALA A 717 4.48 -0.27 -40.33
CA ALA A 717 3.89 0.12 -41.60
C ALA A 717 2.40 -0.25 -41.67
N ALA A 718 1.69 0.31 -42.65
CA ALA A 718 0.28 0.04 -42.89
C ALA A 718 -0.01 -1.48 -43.03
N VAL A 719 -1.09 -1.93 -42.40
CA VAL A 719 -1.50 -3.34 -42.39
C VAL A 719 -2.56 -3.55 -43.46
N VAL A 720 -2.30 -4.44 -44.43
CA VAL A 720 -3.25 -4.77 -45.49
C VAL A 720 -3.92 -6.11 -45.20
N VAL A 721 -5.24 -6.10 -45.08
CA VAL A 721 -6.07 -7.29 -44.84
C VAL A 721 -6.83 -7.63 -46.11
N GLN A 722 -6.64 -8.85 -46.60
CA GLN A 722 -7.16 -9.30 -47.91
C GLN A 722 -8.13 -10.47 -47.80
N THR A 723 -8.06 -11.22 -46.70
CA THR A 723 -8.95 -12.34 -46.47
C THR A 723 -10.37 -11.84 -46.25
N GLU A 724 -11.35 -12.54 -46.80
CA GLU A 724 -12.75 -12.28 -46.46
C GLU A 724 -13.07 -12.86 -45.08
N GLY A 725 -14.03 -12.26 -44.39
CA GLY A 725 -14.45 -12.66 -43.06
C GLY A 725 -14.54 -11.50 -42.07
N LEU A 726 -14.93 -11.83 -40.84
CA LEU A 726 -14.89 -10.92 -39.70
C LEU A 726 -13.44 -10.81 -39.21
N HIS A 727 -12.98 -9.58 -39.05
CA HIS A 727 -11.67 -9.26 -38.52
C HIS A 727 -11.76 -8.38 -37.28
N THR A 728 -10.83 -8.54 -36.36
CA THR A 728 -10.67 -7.69 -35.19
C THR A 728 -9.25 -7.19 -35.05
N LEU A 729 -9.06 -5.88 -35.02
CA LEU A 729 -7.79 -5.23 -34.74
C LEU A 729 -7.79 -4.75 -33.29
N THR A 730 -6.80 -5.17 -32.50
CA THR A 730 -6.50 -4.53 -31.21
C THR A 730 -5.18 -3.78 -31.30
N TYR A 731 -5.09 -2.55 -30.80
CA TYR A 731 -3.88 -1.75 -30.89
C TYR A 731 -3.72 -0.80 -29.70
N TYR A 732 -2.48 -0.44 -29.40
CA TYR A 732 -2.10 0.54 -28.38
C TYR A 732 -0.66 1.02 -28.59
N SER A 733 -0.28 2.12 -27.95
CA SER A 733 1.10 2.62 -27.97
C SER A 733 1.71 2.72 -26.59
N ILE A 734 3.04 2.72 -26.57
CA ILE A 734 3.88 2.95 -25.39
C ILE A 734 4.77 4.15 -25.69
N ASP A 735 4.90 5.08 -24.74
CA ASP A 735 5.81 6.22 -24.86
C ASP A 735 7.25 5.87 -24.39
N ARG A 736 8.17 6.82 -24.51
CA ARG A 736 9.56 6.63 -24.07
C ARG A 736 9.73 6.68 -22.55
N ALA A 737 8.73 7.16 -21.81
CA ALA A 737 8.66 7.08 -20.35
C ALA A 737 8.08 5.76 -19.84
N GLY A 738 7.63 4.86 -20.73
CA GLY A 738 7.03 3.57 -20.39
C GLY A 738 5.57 3.68 -19.95
N ASN A 739 4.86 4.77 -20.27
CA ASN A 739 3.41 4.85 -20.09
C ASN A 739 2.73 4.13 -21.27
N GLU A 740 1.76 3.26 -20.94
CA GLU A 740 1.05 2.41 -21.89
C GLU A 740 -0.38 2.90 -22.09
N GLU A 741 -0.80 3.04 -23.34
CA GLU A 741 -2.18 3.30 -23.73
C GLU A 741 -3.04 2.04 -23.50
N GLN A 742 -4.30 2.21 -23.09
CA GLN A 742 -5.19 1.06 -23.00
C GLN A 742 -5.50 0.49 -24.40
N PRO A 743 -5.51 -0.85 -24.58
CA PRO A 743 -5.83 -1.48 -25.84
C PRO A 743 -7.19 -1.04 -26.42
N LYS A 744 -7.15 -0.51 -27.65
CA LYS A 744 -8.33 -0.15 -28.44
C LYS A 744 -8.70 -1.29 -29.37
N LEU A 745 -9.99 -1.60 -29.48
CA LEU A 745 -10.53 -2.65 -30.35
C LEU A 745 -11.33 -2.05 -31.52
N PHE A 746 -11.07 -2.52 -32.73
CA PHE A 746 -11.82 -2.20 -33.94
C PHE A 746 -12.22 -3.47 -34.68
N SER A 747 -13.49 -3.63 -35.02
CA SER A 747 -14.01 -4.79 -35.76
C SER A 747 -14.55 -4.35 -37.11
N PHE A 748 -14.25 -5.14 -38.15
CA PHE A 748 -14.71 -4.91 -39.51
C PHE A 748 -14.89 -6.23 -40.25
N THR A 749 -15.66 -6.24 -41.33
CA THR A 749 -15.87 -7.42 -42.18
C THR A 749 -15.43 -7.11 -43.60
N ILE A 750 -14.62 -8.00 -44.18
CA ILE A 750 -14.31 -7.97 -45.61
C ILE A 750 -15.21 -9.00 -46.28
N ASP A 751 -15.98 -8.55 -47.24
CA ASP A 751 -16.82 -9.39 -48.08
C ASP A 751 -16.78 -8.83 -49.50
N LYS A 752 -16.11 -9.55 -50.40
CA LYS A 752 -15.93 -9.20 -51.82
C LYS A 752 -16.82 -10.05 -52.71
N THR A 753 -17.59 -10.97 -52.12
CA THR A 753 -18.36 -11.99 -52.82
C THR A 753 -19.80 -11.54 -52.92
N PRO A 754 -20.34 -11.31 -54.12
CA PRO A 754 -21.73 -10.91 -54.22
C PRO A 754 -22.68 -12.05 -53.92
N PRO A 755 -23.87 -11.76 -53.36
CA PRO A 755 -24.81 -12.78 -52.90
C PRO A 755 -25.31 -13.63 -54.07
N GLU A 756 -25.41 -14.94 -53.89
CA GLU A 756 -26.11 -15.82 -54.81
C GLU A 756 -27.63 -15.71 -54.63
N VAL A 757 -28.39 -16.01 -55.67
CA VAL A 757 -29.84 -15.85 -55.68
C VAL A 757 -30.52 -17.20 -55.68
N THR A 758 -31.45 -17.34 -54.74
CA THR A 758 -32.48 -18.37 -54.78
C THR A 758 -33.77 -17.78 -55.37
N VAL A 759 -34.37 -18.50 -56.30
CA VAL A 759 -35.63 -18.15 -56.97
C VAL A 759 -36.64 -19.27 -56.76
N GLN A 760 -37.82 -18.96 -56.23
CA GLN A 760 -38.90 -19.92 -56.00
C GLN A 760 -40.26 -19.24 -56.07
N PHE A 761 -41.30 -19.98 -56.44
CA PHE A 761 -42.67 -19.46 -56.38
C PHE A 761 -43.17 -19.36 -54.94
N ASN A 762 -43.76 -18.22 -54.56
CA ASN A 762 -44.31 -18.01 -53.22
C ASN A 762 -45.84 -17.87 -53.29
N LEU A 763 -46.54 -18.82 -52.65
CA LEU A 763 -48.01 -18.88 -52.63
C LEU A 763 -48.68 -17.63 -52.03
N SER A 764 -48.07 -17.05 -51.00
CA SER A 764 -48.61 -15.89 -50.29
C SER A 764 -48.45 -14.61 -51.11
N LEU A 765 -47.29 -14.44 -51.74
CA LEU A 765 -47.00 -13.30 -52.63
C LEU A 765 -47.72 -13.40 -53.97
N LYS A 766 -48.09 -14.62 -54.38
CA LYS A 766 -48.63 -14.94 -55.73
C LYS A 766 -47.68 -14.50 -56.84
N ASP A 767 -46.37 -14.51 -56.56
CA ASP A 767 -45.27 -14.13 -57.44
C ASP A 767 -44.02 -14.97 -57.08
N LEU A 768 -42.92 -14.77 -57.81
CA LEU A 768 -41.63 -15.31 -57.39
C LEU A 768 -41.07 -14.53 -56.20
N GLU A 769 -40.50 -15.29 -55.28
CA GLU A 769 -39.68 -14.79 -54.20
C GLU A 769 -38.21 -14.99 -54.57
N PHE A 770 -37.44 -13.92 -54.42
CA PHE A 770 -35.99 -13.93 -54.54
C PHE A 770 -35.40 -13.89 -53.14
N LYS A 771 -34.37 -14.69 -52.87
CA LYS A 771 -33.61 -14.64 -51.62
C LYS A 771 -32.12 -14.59 -51.92
N GLY A 772 -31.41 -13.70 -51.24
CA GLY A 772 -29.95 -13.67 -51.25
C GLY A 772 -29.41 -14.76 -50.34
N VAL A 773 -28.45 -15.52 -50.83
CA VAL A 773 -27.64 -16.45 -50.04
C VAL A 773 -26.20 -16.01 -50.21
N ASP A 774 -25.60 -15.60 -49.12
CA ASP A 774 -24.25 -15.08 -49.11
C ASP A 774 -23.37 -15.86 -48.13
N ASN A 775 -22.06 -15.89 -48.37
CA ASN A 775 -21.13 -16.65 -47.52
C ASN A 775 -20.84 -15.95 -46.19
N LEU A 776 -21.05 -14.63 -46.10
CA LEU A 776 -20.73 -13.82 -44.92
C LEU A 776 -21.90 -12.97 -44.38
N SER A 777 -22.93 -12.78 -45.19
CA SER A 777 -24.18 -12.14 -44.80
C SER A 777 -25.28 -13.17 -44.58
N LEU A 778 -26.00 -13.06 -43.45
CA LEU A 778 -27.24 -13.80 -43.28
C LEU A 778 -28.25 -13.38 -44.36
N ALA A 779 -29.07 -14.32 -44.85
CA ALA A 779 -30.06 -14.05 -45.91
C ALA A 779 -31.05 -12.92 -45.57
N ALA A 780 -31.26 -12.63 -44.28
CA ALA A 780 -32.09 -11.51 -43.82
C ALA A 780 -31.43 -10.13 -44.01
N ASN A 781 -30.11 -10.08 -44.21
CA ASN A 781 -29.32 -8.86 -44.32
C ASN A 781 -29.05 -8.47 -45.78
N THR A 782 -29.50 -9.25 -46.76
CA THR A 782 -29.42 -8.89 -48.18
C THR A 782 -30.62 -8.03 -48.57
N ALA A 783 -30.37 -6.80 -49.03
CA ALA A 783 -31.40 -5.93 -49.56
C ALA A 783 -31.83 -6.41 -50.96
N ILE A 784 -33.13 -6.53 -51.20
CA ILE A 784 -33.69 -7.00 -52.48
C ILE A 784 -34.56 -5.89 -53.07
N SER A 785 -34.17 -5.43 -54.26
CA SER A 785 -34.94 -4.46 -55.06
C SER A 785 -35.46 -5.13 -56.32
N ASP A 786 -36.77 -5.02 -56.53
CA ASP A 786 -37.46 -5.58 -57.68
C ASP A 786 -37.97 -4.47 -58.60
N ASN A 787 -37.17 -4.15 -59.62
CA ASN A 787 -37.49 -3.15 -60.63
C ASN A 787 -37.93 -3.82 -61.92
N ASP A 788 -38.84 -4.78 -61.80
CA ASP A 788 -39.50 -5.45 -62.92
C ASP A 788 -38.59 -6.34 -63.78
N ASN A 789 -37.94 -5.81 -64.81
CA ASN A 789 -37.03 -6.65 -65.61
C ASN A 789 -35.67 -6.83 -64.95
N MET A 790 -35.46 -6.24 -63.77
CA MET A 790 -34.19 -6.29 -63.05
C MET A 790 -34.43 -6.52 -61.57
N ILE A 791 -33.94 -7.64 -61.06
CA ILE A 791 -33.86 -7.91 -59.62
C ILE A 791 -32.43 -7.61 -59.19
N THR A 792 -32.26 -6.76 -58.19
CA THR A 792 -30.94 -6.47 -57.60
C THR A 792 -30.94 -6.94 -56.15
N LEU A 793 -29.98 -7.78 -55.81
CA LEU A 793 -29.70 -8.19 -54.44
C LEU A 793 -28.39 -7.54 -54.02
N THR A 794 -28.34 -6.93 -52.85
CA THR A 794 -27.14 -6.24 -52.34
C THR A 794 -26.86 -6.67 -50.91
N ASP A 795 -25.64 -7.12 -50.64
CA ASP A 795 -25.20 -7.50 -49.29
C ASP A 795 -24.80 -6.28 -48.44
N GLN A 796 -24.24 -6.53 -47.25
CA GLN A 796 -23.82 -5.47 -46.34
C GLN A 796 -22.53 -4.76 -46.78
N ALA A 797 -21.65 -5.41 -47.54
CA ALA A 797 -20.46 -4.80 -48.12
C ALA A 797 -20.76 -4.02 -49.42
N GLY A 798 -22.01 -4.06 -49.88
CA GLY A 798 -22.44 -3.37 -51.09
C GLY A 798 -22.05 -4.12 -52.36
N ASN A 799 -21.75 -5.42 -52.27
CA ASN A 799 -21.70 -6.24 -53.48
C ASN A 799 -23.12 -6.51 -53.95
N ALA A 800 -23.29 -6.59 -55.27
CA ALA A 800 -24.60 -6.73 -55.87
C ALA A 800 -24.68 -7.82 -56.93
N THR A 801 -25.75 -8.61 -56.87
CA THR A 801 -26.13 -9.55 -57.92
C THR A 801 -27.39 -9.04 -58.61
N LYS A 802 -27.30 -8.83 -59.93
CA LYS A 802 -28.41 -8.34 -60.77
C LYS A 802 -28.86 -9.41 -61.74
N LEU A 803 -30.13 -9.81 -61.64
CA LEU A 803 -30.80 -10.73 -62.57
C LEU A 803 -31.57 -9.91 -63.60
N ILE A 804 -31.24 -10.08 -64.89
CA ILE A 804 -31.95 -9.40 -66.00
C ILE A 804 -32.94 -10.38 -66.63
N LEU A 805 -34.22 -10.03 -66.59
CA LEU A 805 -35.35 -10.89 -66.97
C LEU A 805 -36.08 -10.36 -68.21
N LYS A 806 -36.69 -11.25 -69.00
CA LYS A 806 -37.48 -10.94 -70.20
C LYS A 806 -38.91 -11.48 -70.10
N ASP A 807 -39.88 -10.76 -70.71
CA ASP A 807 -41.34 -11.03 -70.82
C ASP A 807 -42.18 -10.82 -69.53
N LYS A 808 -42.96 -9.72 -69.43
CA LYS A 808 -43.66 -9.29 -68.20
C LYS A 808 -45.19 -9.51 -68.19
N ASN A 809 -45.67 -10.44 -67.35
CA ASN A 809 -47.00 -10.38 -66.69
C ASN A 809 -47.04 -11.18 -65.37
N ARG A 810 -46.42 -10.65 -64.32
CA ARG A 810 -46.30 -11.28 -63.00
C ARG A 810 -47.61 -11.51 -62.22
N LYS A 811 -48.78 -11.18 -62.78
CA LYS A 811 -50.08 -11.37 -62.10
C LYS A 811 -50.75 -12.71 -62.38
N LYS A 812 -50.45 -13.36 -63.51
CA LYS A 812 -51.13 -14.60 -63.95
C LYS A 812 -50.23 -15.60 -64.71
N SER A 813 -49.04 -15.22 -65.15
CA SER A 813 -48.09 -16.13 -65.81
C SER A 813 -46.77 -15.41 -66.05
N MET A 814 -45.64 -16.01 -65.69
CA MET A 814 -44.34 -15.40 -65.90
C MET A 814 -43.39 -16.35 -66.66
N LYS A 815 -43.18 -16.06 -67.94
CA LYS A 815 -42.12 -16.70 -68.70
C LYS A 815 -40.85 -15.89 -68.44
N THR A 816 -39.90 -16.43 -67.69
CA THR A 816 -38.69 -15.68 -67.31
C THR A 816 -37.47 -16.30 -67.95
N GLU A 817 -37.09 -15.72 -69.09
CA GLU A 817 -35.76 -15.96 -69.61
C GLU A 817 -34.77 -15.12 -68.79
N LEU A 818 -33.85 -15.78 -68.10
CA LEU A 818 -32.70 -15.12 -67.50
C LEU A 818 -31.75 -14.74 -68.64
N VAL A 819 -31.67 -13.44 -68.91
CA VAL A 819 -30.90 -12.89 -70.02
C VAL A 819 -29.44 -12.72 -69.64
N ASP A 820 -29.21 -12.27 -68.41
CA ASP A 820 -27.89 -12.00 -67.87
C ASP A 820 -27.91 -12.07 -66.34
N ILE A 821 -26.78 -12.45 -65.75
CA ILE A 821 -26.51 -12.29 -64.31
C ILE A 821 -25.28 -11.41 -64.20
N LYS A 822 -25.38 -10.31 -63.46
CA LYS A 822 -24.21 -9.46 -63.17
C LYS A 822 -23.85 -9.53 -61.71
N TYR A 823 -22.59 -9.83 -61.43
CA TYR A 823 -21.97 -9.81 -60.11
C TYR A 823 -21.09 -8.56 -60.06
N ASN A 824 -21.40 -7.59 -59.20
CA ASN A 824 -20.75 -6.28 -59.16
C ASN A 824 -20.62 -5.62 -60.54
N ASP A 825 -21.73 -5.63 -61.31
CA ASP A 825 -21.83 -5.12 -62.68
C ASP A 825 -21.01 -5.85 -63.76
N VAL A 826 -20.27 -6.90 -63.38
CA VAL A 826 -19.58 -7.80 -64.31
C VAL A 826 -20.53 -8.94 -64.70
N SER A 827 -20.80 -9.09 -66.00
CA SER A 827 -21.64 -10.19 -66.51
C SER A 827 -20.95 -11.54 -66.30
N ALA A 828 -21.63 -12.45 -65.61
CA ALA A 828 -21.22 -13.84 -65.53
C ALA A 828 -21.43 -14.53 -66.88
N LYS A 829 -20.62 -15.56 -67.14
CA LYS A 829 -20.75 -16.36 -68.36
C LYS A 829 -21.97 -17.27 -68.25
N LEU A 830 -23.12 -16.74 -68.66
CA LEU A 830 -24.37 -17.48 -68.62
C LEU A 830 -24.42 -18.50 -69.77
N ALA A 831 -24.46 -19.80 -69.45
CA ALA A 831 -24.94 -20.78 -70.41
C ALA A 831 -26.42 -20.46 -70.74
N LYS A 832 -26.90 -20.69 -71.97
CA LYS A 832 -28.31 -20.39 -72.32
C LYS A 832 -29.26 -21.18 -71.40
N ASN A 833 -29.74 -20.55 -70.34
CA ASN A 833 -30.52 -21.13 -69.27
C ASN A 833 -31.89 -20.45 -69.23
N ARG A 834 -32.94 -21.17 -68.81
CA ARG A 834 -34.31 -20.66 -68.83
C ARG A 834 -35.09 -21.21 -67.66
N PHE A 835 -35.90 -20.38 -67.02
CA PHE A 835 -36.91 -20.86 -66.08
C PHE A 835 -38.28 -20.22 -66.31
N ASP A 836 -39.28 -21.06 -66.61
CA ASP A 836 -40.64 -20.63 -66.89
C ASP A 836 -41.56 -21.01 -65.73
N PHE A 837 -42.32 -20.05 -65.20
CA PHE A 837 -43.30 -20.26 -64.14
C PHE A 837 -44.68 -19.79 -64.62
N ALA A 838 -45.67 -20.69 -64.63
CA ALA A 838 -47.04 -20.33 -64.99
C ALA A 838 -48.00 -20.84 -63.93
N TRP A 839 -48.86 -19.97 -63.40
CA TRP A 839 -49.77 -20.33 -62.32
C TRP A 839 -51.16 -19.76 -62.54
N GLU A 840 -52.17 -20.46 -62.01
CA GLU A 840 -53.54 -19.98 -62.01
C GLU A 840 -54.14 -20.18 -60.62
N PHE A 841 -54.79 -19.15 -60.08
CA PHE A 841 -55.59 -19.24 -58.86
C PHE A 841 -57.08 -19.29 -59.21
N ASP A 842 -57.84 -20.07 -58.46
CA ASP A 842 -59.29 -20.12 -58.61
C ASP A 842 -59.96 -18.85 -58.01
N LYS A 843 -61.29 -18.78 -58.14
CA LYS A 843 -62.08 -17.64 -57.62
C LYS A 843 -62.06 -17.54 -56.08
N LYS A 844 -61.67 -18.60 -55.37
CA LYS A 844 -61.53 -18.64 -53.90
C LYS A 844 -60.10 -18.30 -53.46
N GLY A 845 -59.19 -18.04 -54.39
CA GLY A 845 -57.79 -17.73 -54.12
C GLY A 845 -56.91 -18.95 -53.88
N GLN A 846 -57.40 -20.17 -54.15
CA GLN A 846 -56.61 -21.40 -54.06
C GLN A 846 -55.83 -21.65 -55.35
N LEU A 847 -54.61 -22.18 -55.25
CA LEU A 847 -53.77 -22.48 -56.41
C LEU A 847 -54.40 -23.63 -57.20
N LYS A 848 -54.87 -23.35 -58.43
CA LYS A 848 -55.48 -24.32 -59.34
C LYS A 848 -54.42 -25.09 -60.14
N PHE A 849 -53.37 -24.40 -60.55
CA PHE A 849 -52.28 -24.96 -61.34
C PHE A 849 -50.98 -24.19 -61.10
N LEU A 850 -49.84 -24.89 -61.12
CA LEU A 850 -48.50 -24.30 -61.17
C LEU A 850 -47.60 -25.16 -62.07
N SER A 851 -47.15 -24.61 -63.19
CA SER A 851 -46.08 -25.16 -64.02
C SER A 851 -44.79 -24.45 -63.71
N GLN A 852 -43.74 -25.22 -63.48
CA GLN A 852 -42.38 -24.74 -63.22
C GLN A 852 -41.48 -25.51 -64.15
N HIS A 853 -40.72 -24.83 -65.01
CA HIS A 853 -39.82 -25.46 -65.96
C HIS A 853 -38.45 -24.80 -65.86
N ALA A 854 -37.42 -25.49 -65.39
CA ALA A 854 -36.06 -24.97 -65.33
C ALA A 854 -35.13 -25.78 -66.24
N VAL A 855 -34.27 -25.07 -66.98
CA VAL A 855 -33.31 -25.64 -67.94
C VAL A 855 -31.94 -25.03 -67.75
N SER A 856 -30.96 -25.87 -67.42
CA SER A 856 -29.54 -25.62 -67.69
C SER A 856 -29.10 -26.48 -68.87
N LYS A 857 -28.58 -25.87 -69.94
CA LYS A 857 -28.29 -26.60 -71.20
C LYS A 857 -27.31 -27.77 -71.09
N LYS A 858 -26.46 -27.78 -70.06
CA LYS A 858 -25.47 -28.84 -69.84
C LYS A 858 -25.82 -29.77 -68.68
N ASP A 859 -26.70 -29.34 -67.76
CA ASP A 859 -26.85 -30.00 -66.46
C ASP A 859 -28.23 -30.63 -66.27
N PHE A 860 -29.31 -29.90 -66.57
CA PHE A 860 -30.65 -30.40 -66.31
C PHE A 860 -31.75 -29.72 -67.13
N ASN A 861 -32.87 -30.43 -67.28
CA ASN A 861 -34.10 -29.94 -67.85
C ASN A 861 -35.26 -30.57 -67.08
N ILE A 862 -35.84 -29.81 -66.17
CA ILE A 862 -36.78 -30.31 -65.15
C ILE A 862 -38.07 -29.52 -65.18
N ARG A 863 -39.19 -30.24 -65.11
CA ARG A 863 -40.53 -29.68 -65.01
C ARG A 863 -41.23 -30.20 -63.77
N ALA A 864 -41.86 -29.31 -63.02
CA ALA A 864 -42.81 -29.63 -61.96
C ALA A 864 -44.15 -29.01 -62.32
N ASN A 865 -45.16 -29.85 -62.59
CA ASN A 865 -46.50 -29.41 -62.94
C ASN A 865 -47.47 -29.86 -61.86
N PHE A 866 -47.94 -28.92 -61.05
CA PHE A 866 -48.98 -29.12 -60.06
C PHE A 866 -50.36 -28.93 -60.68
N ALA A 867 -51.21 -29.96 -60.59
CA ALA A 867 -52.61 -29.92 -60.96
C ALA A 867 -53.37 -30.99 -60.17
N ASN A 868 -54.64 -30.77 -59.85
CA ASN A 868 -55.49 -31.76 -59.17
C ASN A 868 -54.84 -32.32 -57.89
N GLU A 869 -54.29 -31.43 -57.05
CA GLU A 869 -53.67 -31.78 -55.75
C GLU A 869 -52.43 -32.69 -55.83
N LYS A 870 -51.80 -32.82 -57.01
CA LYS A 870 -50.56 -33.59 -57.20
C LYS A 870 -49.58 -32.81 -58.08
N THR A 871 -48.28 -32.98 -57.82
CA THR A 871 -47.22 -32.49 -58.71
C THR A 871 -46.58 -33.63 -59.49
N LEU A 872 -46.59 -33.52 -60.82
CA LEU A 872 -45.78 -34.36 -61.71
C LEU A 872 -44.41 -33.71 -61.91
N LEU A 873 -43.37 -34.35 -61.38
CA LEU A 873 -41.98 -33.99 -61.60
C LEU A 873 -41.40 -34.85 -62.73
N ALA A 874 -40.96 -34.22 -63.82
CA ALA A 874 -40.46 -34.91 -65.01
C ALA A 874 -39.28 -34.17 -65.63
N GLY A 875 -38.26 -34.91 -66.07
CA GLY A 875 -37.10 -34.30 -66.71
C GLY A 875 -35.85 -35.18 -66.72
N LYS A 876 -34.69 -34.56 -66.86
CA LYS A 876 -33.39 -35.20 -66.73
C LYS A 876 -32.42 -34.26 -66.04
N ASP A 877 -31.60 -34.78 -65.14
CA ASP A 877 -30.44 -34.11 -64.56
C ASP A 877 -29.17 -34.98 -64.71
N GLN A 878 -28.11 -34.64 -63.97
CA GLN A 878 -26.87 -35.40 -63.94
C GLN A 878 -27.02 -36.81 -63.35
N SER A 879 -28.03 -37.04 -62.50
CA SER A 879 -28.33 -38.36 -61.90
C SER A 879 -29.18 -39.24 -62.82
N GLY A 880 -29.79 -38.68 -63.88
CA GLY A 880 -30.49 -39.43 -64.91
C GLY A 880 -31.88 -38.87 -65.22
N ARG A 881 -32.77 -39.72 -65.74
CA ARG A 881 -34.15 -39.31 -66.02
C ARG A 881 -34.95 -39.30 -64.72
N ILE A 882 -35.72 -38.23 -64.52
CA ILE A 882 -36.62 -38.06 -63.38
C ILE A 882 -38.04 -38.14 -63.93
N PHE A 883 -38.86 -39.02 -63.36
CA PHE A 883 -40.29 -39.07 -63.63
C PHE A 883 -41.00 -39.60 -62.37
N LYS A 884 -41.61 -38.71 -61.60
CA LYS A 884 -42.25 -39.02 -60.31
C LYS A 884 -43.49 -38.18 -60.13
N THR A 885 -44.52 -38.76 -59.54
CA THR A 885 -45.69 -38.01 -59.04
C THR A 885 -45.58 -37.88 -57.53
N VAL A 886 -45.74 -36.66 -57.02
CA VAL A 886 -45.73 -36.32 -55.60
C VAL A 886 -47.14 -35.88 -55.22
N THR A 887 -47.64 -36.35 -54.09
CA THR A 887 -48.93 -35.89 -53.53
C THR A 887 -48.75 -34.50 -52.95
N GLY A 888 -49.66 -33.58 -53.27
CA GLY A 888 -49.56 -32.17 -52.87
C GLY A 888 -48.72 -31.32 -53.82
N LEU A 889 -48.46 -30.08 -53.40
CA LEU A 889 -47.65 -29.12 -54.13
C LEU A 889 -46.16 -29.39 -53.86
N ALA A 890 -45.39 -29.50 -54.94
CA ALA A 890 -43.93 -29.51 -54.90
C ALA A 890 -43.38 -28.31 -55.69
N MET A 891 -42.44 -27.56 -55.12
CA MET A 891 -41.92 -26.31 -55.68
C MET A 891 -40.46 -26.47 -56.15
N LEU A 892 -40.16 -25.97 -57.35
CA LEU A 892 -38.78 -25.89 -57.82
C LEU A 892 -38.11 -24.69 -57.17
N LYS A 893 -36.99 -24.95 -56.49
CA LYS A 893 -36.09 -23.94 -55.97
C LYS A 893 -34.86 -23.88 -56.87
N ILE A 894 -34.68 -22.75 -57.55
CA ILE A 894 -33.55 -22.51 -58.46
C ILE A 894 -32.51 -21.68 -57.71
N THR A 895 -31.25 -22.07 -57.78
CA THR A 895 -30.13 -21.36 -57.14
C THR A 895 -29.12 -20.94 -58.18
N THR A 896 -28.54 -19.75 -58.05
CA THR A 896 -27.37 -19.36 -58.85
C THR A 896 -26.08 -19.79 -58.15
N ASN A 897 -25.04 -20.05 -58.93
CA ASN A 897 -23.68 -20.28 -58.45
C ASN A 897 -22.70 -19.81 -59.54
N GLN A 898 -22.13 -18.61 -59.39
CA GLN A 898 -21.14 -18.02 -60.30
C GLN A 898 -21.55 -18.03 -61.78
N GLY A 899 -22.84 -17.84 -62.06
CA GLY A 899 -23.39 -17.86 -63.42
C GLY A 899 -23.98 -19.19 -63.90
N ASP A 900 -23.77 -20.29 -63.16
CA ASP A 900 -24.48 -21.54 -63.36
C ASP A 900 -25.76 -21.61 -62.53
N LEU A 901 -26.68 -22.50 -62.91
CA LEU A 901 -27.91 -22.74 -62.16
C LEU A 901 -27.87 -24.13 -61.51
N GLY A 902 -28.39 -24.20 -60.28
CA GLY A 902 -28.77 -25.43 -59.59
C GLY A 902 -30.28 -25.51 -59.44
N TRP A 903 -30.78 -26.70 -59.10
CA TRP A 903 -32.20 -26.88 -58.79
C TRP A 903 -32.38 -27.90 -57.66
N SER A 904 -33.45 -27.73 -56.90
CA SER A 904 -33.95 -28.69 -55.91
C SER A 904 -35.48 -28.65 -55.87
N VAL A 905 -36.10 -29.56 -55.11
CA VAL A 905 -37.54 -29.61 -54.90
C VAL A 905 -37.82 -29.54 -53.41
N GLU A 906 -38.75 -28.65 -53.04
CA GLU A 906 -39.33 -28.55 -51.70
C GLU A 906 -40.75 -29.08 -51.68
#